data_AF-A0A8B4QA41-F1
#
_entry.id   AF-A0A8B4QA41-F1
#
_cell.length_a   1.000
_cell.length_b   1.000
_cell.length_c   1.000
_cell.angle_alpha   90.00
_cell.angle_beta   90.00
_cell.angle_gamma   90.00
#
_symmetry.space_group_name_H-M   'P 1'
#
loop_
_entity.id
_entity.type
_entity.pdbx_description
1 polymer ?
#
loop_
_entity_poly.entity_id
_entity_poly.type
_entity_poly.pdbx_seq_one_letter_code
_entity_poly.pdbx_strand_id
1 'polypeptide(L)'
;MVGKKTVHISFSKEFEKTLKSVFGAGIDVISIHDNLAYGPLDQIDTISGIKKRTKWLQNYSNHFNKVKLEGYKELRIIAEENVRFLLWMTPSIKDQIALRFLNDYMQKVEKTLEFVYIDQIKEDENRMLYFDDLKDVPTKYIEHFYKNSSYSIKDDCSLSLRSEWNNLLESGDYLRYSENNLIKTTSLQEVENEILMAGEILGFHEKVILKDELIAHVLYKSKISMDSNFILATIQKLFEEQLLITTKTANLKHLKYNEENKKLWYNGIIHTMEDEETTVEAVLTSKGSIIQSGTYKELFRSADIKIDLQGKVVYPGFVDSHLHMIGVGQQLIRVDLSNIISIEQLIEKMKEASENCRESAWLIGDGLDENNFKQPILPTKWDLDEIRQKPVIISRVCRHIYMGNSAALEAADLVSYADHAKGRVGRNAAGELNGIVYEAAAEQLRNASIATGENHLKELQNALNLSIDELQSKGLTGGHTEDMNYYGPYQDTYAVYKKVTSERQDFKCNLLIHHEVFEAMMSEKFTFDEQFMELGAMKIFADGSLGGETAALQENYTSKPGWKGMLIHSDEQMRQLFELANAYNRPVAIHTIGDAALEQIISLLEKFDFEQPLPHRIIHASIVNEELIERMKKLPIAVDIQPTFITSDGPWIEQKIGADRANYAYAIKSLMQAGITCAGGSDGPVESVDPLEGIYAATNRLVNEREFVVAEQVSTYEAVKMYTTEAAKIIGHESTRGMVKVGYDADFTIFDRDLSSGDVRDAIVEMTVVNGKVVYKKDLM
;
A
#
# COMPACT_ATOMS: atom_id res chain seq x y z
N MET A 1 -17.91 39.05 -41.40
CA MET A 1 -18.50 37.71 -41.60
C MET A 1 -18.03 36.83 -40.46
N VAL A 2 -18.80 36.24 -39.55
CA VAL A 2 -20.19 36.28 -39.05
C VAL A 2 -20.00 35.85 -37.57
N GLY A 3 -20.44 36.51 -36.49
CA GLY A 3 -21.15 37.76 -36.30
C GLY A 3 -20.91 38.25 -34.86
N LYS A 4 -20.98 39.57 -34.68
CA LYS A 4 -21.04 40.23 -33.38
C LYS A 4 -22.24 39.69 -32.61
N LYS A 5 -22.01 39.01 -31.49
CA LYS A 5 -23.01 38.93 -30.41
C LYS A 5 -22.48 39.71 -29.23
N THR A 6 -22.72 41.01 -29.23
CA THR A 6 -22.75 41.78 -27.99
C THR A 6 -24.05 41.40 -27.30
N VAL A 7 -23.98 40.64 -26.21
CA VAL A 7 -25.13 40.47 -25.32
C VAL A 7 -25.14 41.68 -24.40
N HIS A 8 -26.02 42.65 -24.68
CA HIS A 8 -26.38 43.65 -23.67
C HIS A 8 -27.49 43.05 -22.83
N ILE A 9 -27.20 42.73 -21.56
CA ILE A 9 -28.24 42.46 -20.58
C ILE A 9 -28.50 43.78 -19.86
N SER A 10 -29.61 44.43 -20.20
CA SER A 10 -30.20 45.48 -19.38
C SER A 10 -31.20 44.82 -18.43
N PHE A 11 -31.08 45.05 -17.12
CA PHE A 11 -32.13 44.67 -16.18
C PHE A 11 -33.44 45.37 -16.55
N SER A 12 -34.59 44.77 -16.23
CA SER A 12 -35.87 45.47 -16.39
C SER A 12 -35.86 46.72 -15.50
N LYS A 13 -36.45 47.83 -15.98
CA LYS A 13 -36.56 49.06 -15.17
C LYS A 13 -37.29 48.79 -13.85
N GLU A 14 -38.22 47.82 -13.80
CA GLU A 14 -38.82 47.33 -12.56
C GLU A 14 -37.77 46.77 -11.60
N PHE A 15 -36.89 45.88 -12.06
CA PHE A 15 -35.90 45.25 -11.19
C PHE A 15 -34.83 46.24 -10.69
N GLU A 16 -34.39 47.14 -11.56
CA GLU A 16 -33.45 48.20 -11.19
C GLU A 16 -34.09 49.20 -10.20
N LYS A 17 -35.39 49.49 -10.35
CA LYS A 17 -36.17 50.33 -9.43
C LYS A 17 -36.42 49.62 -8.10
N THR A 18 -36.65 48.30 -8.10
CA THR A 18 -36.75 47.49 -6.89
C THR A 18 -35.43 47.50 -6.12
N LEU A 19 -34.29 47.27 -6.79
CA LEU A 19 -32.97 47.33 -6.15
C LEU A 19 -32.67 48.74 -5.61
N LYS A 20 -32.93 49.79 -6.37
CA LYS A 20 -32.79 51.19 -5.91
C LYS A 20 -33.78 51.55 -4.80
N SER A 21 -34.94 50.89 -4.71
CA SER A 21 -35.90 51.10 -3.61
C SER A 21 -35.51 50.35 -2.33
N VAL A 22 -34.88 49.18 -2.45
CA VAL A 22 -34.44 48.37 -1.30
C VAL A 22 -33.15 48.94 -0.70
N PHE A 23 -32.24 49.43 -1.53
CA PHE A 23 -30.89 49.80 -1.11
C PHE A 23 -30.55 51.31 -1.26
N GLY A 24 -31.46 52.12 -1.80
CA GLY A 24 -31.32 53.57 -1.95
C GLY A 24 -30.89 54.02 -3.35
N ALA A 25 -31.21 55.27 -3.71
CA ALA A 25 -31.07 55.82 -5.07
C ALA A 25 -29.62 56.03 -5.56
N GLY A 26 -28.61 55.82 -4.71
CA GLY A 26 -27.19 56.07 -5.00
C GLY A 26 -26.38 54.88 -5.52
N ILE A 27 -27.04 53.79 -5.95
CA ILE A 27 -26.36 52.56 -6.39
C ILE A 27 -26.39 52.45 -7.92
N ASP A 28 -25.19 52.36 -8.51
CA ASP A 28 -24.97 52.00 -9.92
C ASP A 28 -24.68 50.50 -10.04
N VAL A 29 -25.37 49.82 -10.95
CA VAL A 29 -25.26 48.36 -11.15
C VAL A 29 -24.50 48.09 -12.46
N ILE A 30 -23.43 47.30 -12.40
CA ILE A 30 -22.59 46.95 -13.57
C ILE A 30 -22.43 45.43 -13.66
N SER A 31 -22.57 44.88 -14.87
CA SER A 31 -22.42 43.44 -15.17
C SER A 31 -21.19 43.18 -16.05
N ILE A 32 -20.45 42.09 -15.79
CA ILE A 32 -19.28 41.65 -16.57
C ILE A 32 -19.39 40.14 -16.80
N HIS A 33 -19.11 39.67 -18.03
CA HIS A 33 -19.13 38.25 -18.37
C HIS A 33 -17.79 37.72 -18.92
N ASP A 34 -17.54 36.47 -18.56
CA ASP A 34 -16.37 35.64 -18.81
C ASP A 34 -16.35 35.09 -20.25
N ASN A 35 -15.49 35.63 -21.11
CA ASN A 35 -15.07 34.96 -22.35
C ASN A 35 -13.86 35.69 -22.97
N LEU A 36 -12.67 35.49 -22.39
CA LEU A 36 -11.40 35.83 -23.03
C LEU A 36 -10.38 34.69 -22.83
N ALA A 37 -9.91 34.14 -23.95
CA ALA A 37 -9.07 32.95 -24.05
C ALA A 37 -7.75 33.04 -23.25
N TYR A 38 -7.50 32.02 -22.42
CA TYR A 38 -6.23 31.86 -21.68
C TYR A 38 -5.31 30.88 -22.42
N GLY A 39 -4.06 31.29 -22.68
CA GLY A 39 -2.97 30.37 -23.05
C GLY A 39 -2.51 29.51 -21.85
N PRO A 40 -1.67 28.48 -22.09
CA PRO A 40 -1.41 27.41 -21.12
C PRO A 40 -0.67 27.89 -19.86
N LEU A 41 -0.95 27.17 -18.77
CA LEU A 41 -0.74 27.53 -17.35
C LEU A 41 0.66 27.23 -16.79
N ASP A 42 1.56 26.77 -17.62
CA ASP A 42 2.88 26.20 -17.30
C ASP A 42 4.00 27.24 -17.11
N GLN A 43 3.70 28.54 -17.08
CA GLN A 43 4.72 29.61 -16.95
C GLN A 43 4.49 30.62 -15.81
N ILE A 44 3.64 30.31 -14.83
CA ILE A 44 3.32 31.23 -13.71
C ILE A 44 4.50 31.43 -12.75
N ASP A 45 5.44 30.49 -12.67
CA ASP A 45 6.58 30.58 -11.74
C ASP A 45 7.76 31.40 -12.28
N THR A 46 7.60 32.05 -13.43
CA THR A 46 8.64 32.93 -13.98
C THR A 46 8.26 34.41 -13.84
N ILE A 47 9.24 35.24 -13.45
CA ILE A 47 9.11 36.71 -13.37
C ILE A 47 8.60 37.31 -14.69
N SER A 48 8.88 36.66 -15.82
CA SER A 48 8.38 37.03 -17.16
C SER A 48 6.87 36.83 -17.32
N GLY A 49 6.31 35.73 -16.80
CA GLY A 49 4.87 35.43 -16.79
C GLY A 49 4.08 36.42 -15.94
N ILE A 50 4.61 36.76 -14.76
CA ILE A 50 4.05 37.80 -13.88
C ILE A 50 4.05 39.17 -14.58
N LYS A 51 5.19 39.57 -15.19
CA LYS A 51 5.30 40.85 -15.92
C LYS A 51 4.33 40.96 -17.11
N LYS A 52 4.11 39.88 -17.87
CA LYS A 52 3.13 39.87 -18.98
C LYS A 52 1.70 40.05 -18.49
N ARG A 53 1.33 39.43 -17.36
CA ARG A 53 -0.02 39.52 -16.79
C ARG A 53 -0.28 40.85 -16.10
N THR A 54 0.71 41.43 -15.43
CA THR A 54 0.65 42.80 -14.88
C THR A 54 0.52 43.84 -16.01
N LYS A 55 1.25 43.66 -17.11
CA LYS A 55 1.15 44.54 -18.29
C LYS A 55 -0.21 44.42 -19.00
N TRP A 56 -0.82 43.23 -18.99
CA TRP A 56 -2.19 43.01 -19.48
C TRP A 56 -3.22 43.72 -18.58
N LEU A 57 -3.12 43.59 -17.26
CA LEU A 57 -3.98 44.30 -16.30
C LEU A 57 -3.84 45.84 -16.40
N GLN A 58 -2.63 46.34 -16.62
CA GLN A 58 -2.37 47.77 -16.88
C GLN A 58 -2.97 48.25 -18.21
N ASN A 59 -2.97 47.42 -19.26
CA ASN A 59 -3.63 47.75 -20.52
C ASN A 59 -5.16 47.64 -20.46
N TYR A 60 -5.68 46.79 -19.56
CA TYR A 60 -7.12 46.67 -19.29
C TYR A 60 -7.62 47.84 -18.42
N SER A 61 -6.82 48.34 -17.47
CA SER A 61 -7.14 49.58 -16.73
C SER A 61 -7.14 50.82 -17.62
N ASN A 62 -6.34 50.83 -18.70
CA ASN A 62 -6.33 51.91 -19.70
C ASN A 62 -7.62 51.99 -20.55
N HIS A 63 -8.55 51.03 -20.45
CA HIS A 63 -9.89 51.13 -21.05
C HIS A 63 -10.87 51.97 -20.21
N PHE A 64 -10.52 52.32 -18.96
CA PHE A 64 -11.23 53.29 -18.14
C PHE A 64 -10.61 54.68 -18.31
N ASN A 65 -10.76 55.28 -19.49
CA ASN A 65 -10.33 56.66 -19.72
C ASN A 65 -11.51 57.63 -19.57
N LYS A 66 -11.62 58.25 -18.38
CA LYS A 66 -11.76 59.70 -18.22
C LYS A 66 -11.14 60.10 -16.87
N VAL A 67 -9.90 60.58 -16.92
CA VAL A 67 -9.36 61.82 -16.33
C VAL A 67 -7.85 61.64 -16.03
N LYS A 68 -7.09 62.64 -16.50
CA LYS A 68 -5.63 62.74 -16.61
C LYS A 68 -4.86 62.57 -15.29
N LEU A 69 -3.69 61.93 -15.38
CA LEU A 69 -2.58 62.05 -14.44
C LEU A 69 -1.61 63.12 -14.93
N GLU A 70 -1.51 64.24 -14.21
CA GLU A 70 -0.37 65.17 -14.34
C GLU A 70 0.01 65.72 -12.96
N GLY A 71 1.25 65.49 -12.56
CA GLY A 71 1.96 66.31 -11.57
C GLY A 71 1.61 66.08 -10.10
N TYR A 72 2.65 65.68 -9.34
CA TYR A 72 2.78 65.69 -7.89
C TYR A 72 2.47 64.40 -7.09
N LYS A 73 3.39 64.20 -6.15
CA LYS A 73 3.45 63.23 -5.06
C LYS A 73 2.24 63.43 -4.14
N GLU A 74 1.72 62.32 -3.63
CA GLU A 74 0.47 62.17 -2.85
C GLU A 74 -0.81 61.97 -3.70
N LEU A 75 -1.45 60.83 -3.44
CA LEU A 75 -2.66 60.37 -4.10
C LEU A 75 -3.85 60.82 -3.23
N ARG A 76 -4.67 61.76 -3.73
CA ARG A 76 -6.01 62.03 -3.18
C ARG A 76 -7.05 61.76 -4.25
N ILE A 77 -7.71 60.61 -4.14
CA ILE A 77 -8.98 60.38 -4.83
C ILE A 77 -10.06 60.96 -3.91
N ILE A 78 -10.58 62.14 -4.27
CA ILE A 78 -11.84 62.62 -3.70
C ILE A 78 -12.93 61.93 -4.49
N ALA A 79 -13.43 60.83 -3.95
CA ALA A 79 -14.72 60.31 -4.30
C ALA A 79 -15.61 60.58 -3.10
N GLU A 80 -16.74 61.24 -3.35
CA GLU A 80 -17.73 61.52 -2.32
C GLU A 80 -18.08 60.25 -1.56
N GLU A 81 -18.16 60.40 -0.24
CA GLU A 81 -18.34 59.31 0.72
C GLU A 81 -19.61 58.52 0.36
N ASN A 82 -19.43 57.23 0.11
CA ASN A 82 -20.46 56.19 -0.12
C ASN A 82 -20.88 55.91 -1.58
N VAL A 83 -19.93 55.51 -2.43
CA VAL A 83 -20.27 54.74 -3.64
C VAL A 83 -20.16 53.24 -3.33
N ARG A 84 -21.29 52.53 -3.34
CA ARG A 84 -21.36 51.05 -3.21
C ARG A 84 -21.46 50.43 -4.61
N PHE A 85 -20.63 49.43 -4.88
CA PHE A 85 -20.64 48.68 -6.14
C PHE A 85 -21.23 47.29 -5.93
N LEU A 86 -22.20 46.91 -6.74
CA LEU A 86 -22.75 45.55 -6.76
C LEU A 86 -22.24 44.85 -8.03
N LEU A 87 -21.51 43.73 -7.87
CA LEU A 87 -21.00 42.94 -8.98
C LEU A 87 -21.70 41.58 -9.02
N TRP A 88 -22.32 41.27 -10.16
CA TRP A 88 -22.99 39.98 -10.40
C TRP A 88 -22.07 39.09 -11.23
N MET A 89 -21.64 37.95 -10.68
CA MET A 89 -20.84 36.95 -11.39
C MET A 89 -21.22 35.52 -11.01
N THR A 90 -21.19 34.59 -11.98
CA THR A 90 -21.35 33.14 -11.80
C THR A 90 -19.99 32.53 -11.41
N PRO A 91 -19.88 31.72 -10.35
CA PRO A 91 -18.58 31.45 -9.74
C PRO A 91 -17.76 30.39 -10.48
N SER A 92 -16.66 30.80 -11.13
CA SER A 92 -15.51 29.91 -11.37
C SER A 92 -14.38 30.21 -10.37
N ILE A 93 -13.49 29.24 -10.11
CA ILE A 93 -12.31 29.43 -9.23
C ILE A 93 -11.42 30.58 -9.70
N LYS A 94 -11.44 30.90 -11.01
CA LYS A 94 -10.68 32.01 -11.60
C LYS A 94 -11.22 33.38 -11.18
N ASP A 95 -12.53 33.47 -10.93
CA ASP A 95 -13.22 34.69 -10.51
C ASP A 95 -12.97 35.01 -9.04
N GLN A 96 -12.94 33.98 -8.18
CA GLN A 96 -12.67 34.16 -6.75
C GLN A 96 -11.26 34.75 -6.49
N ILE A 97 -10.28 34.39 -7.32
CA ILE A 97 -8.91 34.93 -7.24
C ILE A 97 -8.86 36.39 -7.72
N ALA A 98 -9.57 36.72 -8.80
CA ALA A 98 -9.69 38.10 -9.27
C ALA A 98 -10.41 39.00 -8.25
N LEU A 99 -11.43 38.46 -7.58
CA LEU A 99 -12.22 39.15 -6.55
C LEU A 99 -11.42 39.41 -5.27
N ARG A 100 -10.57 38.47 -4.84
CA ARG A 100 -9.61 38.73 -3.75
C ARG A 100 -8.63 39.83 -4.10
N PHE A 101 -8.11 39.83 -5.33
CA PHE A 101 -7.18 40.86 -5.78
C PHE A 101 -7.83 42.24 -5.88
N LEU A 102 -9.09 42.30 -6.31
CA LEU A 102 -9.88 43.54 -6.36
C LEU A 102 -10.19 44.05 -4.95
N ASN A 103 -10.56 43.14 -4.04
CA ASN A 103 -10.84 43.49 -2.64
C ASN A 103 -9.59 44.04 -1.93
N ASP A 104 -8.43 43.39 -2.10
CA ASP A 104 -7.16 43.85 -1.54
C ASP A 104 -6.72 45.20 -2.11
N TYR A 105 -7.00 45.46 -3.40
CA TYR A 105 -6.74 46.76 -4.02
C TYR A 105 -7.69 47.86 -3.50
N MET A 106 -8.98 47.54 -3.31
CA MET A 106 -9.98 48.48 -2.80
C MET A 106 -9.79 48.80 -1.31
N GLN A 107 -9.35 47.83 -0.50
CA GLN A 107 -8.91 48.07 0.87
C GLN A 107 -7.70 49.01 0.94
N LYS A 108 -6.76 48.91 0.00
CA LYS A 108 -5.60 49.82 -0.07
C LYS A 108 -5.93 51.26 -0.42
N VAL A 109 -7.11 51.52 -1.00
CA VAL A 109 -7.60 52.89 -1.27
C VAL A 109 -8.70 53.31 -0.29
N GLU A 110 -8.77 52.64 0.88
CA GLU A 110 -9.69 52.92 1.99
C GLU A 110 -11.17 53.01 1.60
N LYS A 111 -11.61 52.09 0.72
CA LYS A 111 -13.02 51.98 0.33
C LYS A 111 -13.57 50.57 0.50
N THR A 112 -14.85 50.50 0.83
CA THR A 112 -15.58 49.26 1.08
C THR A 112 -16.32 48.81 -0.18
N LEU A 113 -16.03 47.59 -0.64
CA LEU A 113 -16.83 46.89 -1.63
C LEU A 113 -17.70 45.86 -0.89
N GLU A 114 -19.03 45.95 -1.03
CA GLU A 114 -19.95 44.92 -0.52
C GLU A 114 -20.32 43.99 -1.67
N PHE A 115 -19.97 42.70 -1.53
CA PHE A 115 -20.37 41.69 -2.49
C PHE A 115 -21.71 41.09 -2.07
N VAL A 116 -22.68 41.10 -2.97
CA VAL A 116 -23.92 40.33 -2.80
C VAL A 116 -23.96 39.31 -3.93
N TYR A 117 -23.76 38.05 -3.58
CA TYR A 117 -23.90 36.95 -4.53
C TYR A 117 -25.37 36.55 -4.57
N ILE A 118 -26.00 36.75 -5.72
CA ILE A 118 -27.34 36.21 -5.98
C ILE A 118 -27.14 35.14 -7.04
N ASP A 119 -27.22 33.89 -6.62
CA ASP A 119 -27.13 32.78 -7.56
C ASP A 119 -28.31 32.82 -8.53
N GLN A 120 -28.08 32.44 -9.78
CA GLN A 120 -29.08 32.56 -10.82
C GLN A 120 -30.22 31.55 -10.52
N ILE A 121 -31.34 32.04 -9.98
CA ILE A 121 -32.57 31.25 -9.81
C ILE A 121 -33.05 30.90 -11.22
N LYS A 122 -32.70 29.71 -11.70
CA LYS A 122 -33.45 29.08 -12.80
C LYS A 122 -34.85 28.79 -12.27
N GLU A 123 -35.84 29.10 -13.10
CA GLU A 123 -37.23 28.69 -12.93
C GLU A 123 -37.31 27.16 -12.81
N ASP A 124 -37.13 26.65 -11.60
CA ASP A 124 -37.65 25.34 -11.21
C ASP A 124 -38.51 25.56 -9.98
N GLU A 125 -39.80 25.40 -10.20
CA GLU A 125 -40.88 25.51 -9.22
C GLU A 125 -40.64 24.48 -8.10
N ASN A 126 -40.01 24.89 -6.99
CA ASN A 126 -40.14 24.35 -5.61
C ASN A 126 -38.88 24.54 -4.76
N ARG A 127 -38.39 25.78 -4.58
CA ARG A 127 -37.43 26.09 -3.51
C ARG A 127 -37.95 27.16 -2.57
N MET A 128 -38.04 26.80 -1.28
CA MET A 128 -38.20 27.72 -0.16
C MET A 128 -36.86 28.39 0.18
N LEU A 129 -36.92 29.66 0.61
CA LEU A 129 -35.78 30.44 1.09
C LEU A 129 -35.18 29.83 2.37
N TYR A 130 -33.85 29.71 2.44
CA TYR A 130 -33.13 29.30 3.64
C TYR A 130 -32.86 30.52 4.55
N PHE A 131 -32.95 30.33 5.88
CA PHE A 131 -32.78 31.40 6.87
C PHE A 131 -31.34 31.93 6.99
N ASP A 132 -30.34 31.19 6.51
CA ASP A 132 -28.95 31.64 6.51
C ASP A 132 -28.67 32.75 5.48
N ASP A 133 -29.47 32.84 4.41
CA ASP A 133 -29.34 33.88 3.38
C ASP A 133 -29.88 35.26 3.83
N LEU A 134 -30.44 35.33 5.04
CA LEU A 134 -31.07 36.53 5.61
C LEU A 134 -30.45 36.99 6.93
N LYS A 135 -29.36 36.35 7.39
CA LYS A 135 -28.72 36.64 8.68
C LYS A 135 -28.29 38.10 8.84
N ASP A 136 -27.97 38.78 7.73
CA ASP A 136 -27.54 40.19 7.71
C ASP A 136 -28.61 41.16 7.17
N VAL A 137 -29.85 40.68 6.93
CA VAL A 137 -30.95 41.52 6.45
C VAL A 137 -31.77 42.03 7.64
N PRO A 138 -31.88 43.36 7.86
CA PRO A 138 -32.65 43.89 8.97
C PRO A 138 -34.11 43.41 8.94
N THR A 139 -34.62 42.96 10.10
CA THR A 139 -35.91 42.26 10.28
C THR A 139 -37.09 42.93 9.58
N LYS A 140 -37.13 44.26 9.52
CA LYS A 140 -38.17 45.04 8.84
C LYS A 140 -38.31 44.76 7.33
N TYR A 141 -37.24 44.31 6.67
CA TYR A 141 -37.23 44.00 5.24
C TYR A 141 -37.70 42.57 4.96
N ILE A 142 -37.43 41.66 5.89
CA ILE A 142 -37.93 40.27 5.87
C ILE A 142 -39.46 40.27 6.06
N GLU A 143 -39.97 41.07 7.00
CA GLU A 143 -41.42 41.22 7.24
C GLU A 143 -42.19 41.80 6.04
N HIS A 144 -41.59 42.73 5.30
CA HIS A 144 -42.21 43.30 4.09
C HIS A 144 -42.26 42.29 2.93
N PHE A 145 -41.24 41.43 2.82
CA PHE A 145 -41.14 40.39 1.80
C PHE A 145 -42.19 39.28 2.02
N TYR A 146 -42.42 38.86 3.26
CA TYR A 146 -43.41 37.82 3.58
C TYR A 146 -44.86 38.31 3.58
N LYS A 147 -45.12 39.60 3.86
CA LYS A 147 -46.49 40.16 3.76
C LYS A 147 -47.01 40.34 2.33
N ASN A 148 -46.10 40.46 1.36
CA ASN A 148 -46.44 40.75 -0.03
C ASN A 148 -46.15 39.58 -0.99
N SER A 149 -45.68 38.44 -0.47
CA SER A 149 -45.48 37.21 -1.24
C SER A 149 -46.59 36.21 -0.98
N SER A 150 -47.03 35.52 -2.03
CA SER A 150 -48.23 34.68 -2.07
C SER A 150 -48.06 33.28 -1.45
N TYR A 151 -47.23 33.13 -0.42
CA TYR A 151 -46.98 31.83 0.23
C TYR A 151 -47.88 31.64 1.47
N SER A 152 -48.82 30.69 1.41
CA SER A 152 -49.77 30.40 2.49
C SER A 152 -49.17 29.44 3.54
N ILE A 153 -49.27 29.83 4.81
CA ILE A 153 -49.08 28.98 5.98
C ILE A 153 -50.23 27.95 6.03
N LYS A 154 -49.91 26.66 6.22
CA LYS A 154 -50.86 25.65 6.71
C LYS A 154 -50.36 25.13 8.06
N ASP A 155 -51.02 25.62 9.11
CA ASP A 155 -51.36 25.06 10.44
C ASP A 155 -50.61 23.78 10.88
N ASP A 156 -50.08 23.63 12.10
CA ASP A 156 -50.51 24.14 13.39
C ASP A 156 -49.36 23.92 14.39
N CYS A 157 -48.81 24.97 15.01
CA CYS A 157 -48.10 24.91 16.30
C CYS A 157 -47.70 26.33 16.74
N SER A 158 -48.46 26.83 17.69
CA SER A 158 -48.34 28.14 18.33
C SER A 158 -47.01 28.38 19.05
N LEU A 159 -46.72 29.66 19.27
CA LEU A 159 -45.61 30.29 20.02
C LEU A 159 -45.21 29.65 21.38
N SER A 160 -45.95 28.68 21.93
CA SER A 160 -45.64 27.99 23.19
C SER A 160 -44.39 27.10 23.11
N LEU A 161 -44.07 26.54 21.94
CA LEU A 161 -42.87 25.71 21.76
C LEU A 161 -41.57 26.50 21.88
N ARG A 162 -41.58 27.82 21.63
CA ARG A 162 -40.34 28.61 21.61
C ARG A 162 -39.75 28.82 23.00
N SER A 163 -40.58 28.88 24.05
CA SER A 163 -40.09 28.99 25.44
C SER A 163 -39.61 27.66 26.00
N GLU A 164 -40.27 26.55 25.64
CA GLU A 164 -39.79 25.21 26.03
C GLU A 164 -38.48 24.86 25.30
N TRP A 165 -38.33 25.28 24.04
CA TRP A 165 -37.13 25.01 23.24
C TRP A 165 -35.90 25.80 23.68
N ASN A 166 -36.07 27.05 24.11
CA ASN A 166 -34.97 27.81 24.71
C ASN A 166 -34.56 27.25 26.08
N ASN A 167 -35.51 26.78 26.90
CA ASN A 167 -35.20 26.10 28.17
C ASN A 167 -34.51 24.74 27.97
N LEU A 168 -34.78 24.04 26.85
CA LEU A 168 -34.16 22.77 26.49
C LEU A 168 -32.69 22.94 26.05
N LEU A 169 -32.40 23.98 25.24
CA LEU A 169 -31.04 24.34 24.84
C LEU A 169 -30.14 24.73 26.03
N GLU A 170 -30.71 25.34 27.07
CA GLU A 170 -29.96 25.66 28.30
C GLU A 170 -29.72 24.43 29.21
N SER A 171 -30.48 23.33 29.03
CA SER A 171 -30.40 22.14 29.91
C SER A 171 -29.51 21.01 29.41
N GLY A 172 -29.15 20.99 28.12
CA GLY A 172 -28.26 19.97 27.54
C GLY A 172 -28.87 18.57 27.32
N ASP A 173 -30.19 18.41 27.45
CA ASP A 173 -30.89 17.13 27.26
C ASP A 173 -31.46 16.97 25.82
N TYR A 174 -31.38 15.76 25.25
CA TYR A 174 -31.94 15.40 23.94
C TYR A 174 -33.18 14.50 24.10
N LEU A 175 -34.18 14.65 23.22
CA LEU A 175 -35.46 13.92 23.31
C LEU A 175 -35.63 12.96 22.13
N ARG A 176 -36.07 11.73 22.42
CA ARG A 176 -36.46 10.69 21.45
C ARG A 176 -37.98 10.55 21.42
N TYR A 177 -38.55 10.29 20.24
CA TYR A 177 -39.93 9.83 20.11
C TYR A 177 -39.95 8.33 19.80
N SER A 178 -40.71 7.57 20.58
CA SER A 178 -41.06 6.16 20.30
C SER A 178 -42.57 6.02 20.43
N GLU A 179 -43.22 5.50 19.39
CA GLU A 179 -44.65 5.15 19.33
C GLU A 179 -45.55 5.93 20.30
N ASN A 180 -45.69 7.23 20.03
CA ASN A 180 -46.55 8.19 20.72
C ASN A 180 -46.13 8.68 22.12
N ASN A 181 -44.91 8.45 22.60
CA ASN A 181 -44.40 9.13 23.80
C ASN A 181 -43.00 9.75 23.60
N LEU A 182 -42.80 10.88 24.28
CA LEU A 182 -41.54 11.61 24.39
C LEU A 182 -40.70 10.97 25.51
N ILE A 183 -39.54 10.39 25.18
CA ILE A 183 -38.63 9.78 26.14
C ILE A 183 -37.32 10.58 26.14
N LYS A 184 -36.84 10.98 27.33
CA LYS A 184 -35.52 11.61 27.52
C LYS A 184 -34.40 10.60 27.20
N THR A 185 -33.46 10.99 26.34
CA THR A 185 -32.19 10.28 26.11
C THR A 185 -31.02 11.16 26.56
N THR A 186 -29.97 10.54 27.07
CA THR A 186 -28.90 11.20 27.83
C THR A 186 -27.61 11.47 27.06
N SER A 187 -27.49 11.19 25.76
CA SER A 187 -26.30 11.68 25.01
C SER A 187 -26.44 11.79 23.49
N LEU A 188 -25.93 12.90 22.94
CA LEU A 188 -25.73 13.15 21.51
C LEU A 188 -24.93 12.02 20.80
N GLN A 189 -24.05 11.36 21.55
CA GLN A 189 -23.19 10.28 21.10
C GLN A 189 -23.95 9.06 20.57
N GLU A 190 -25.10 8.73 21.16
CA GLU A 190 -25.90 7.57 20.72
C GLU A 190 -26.56 7.83 19.35
N VAL A 191 -27.01 9.07 19.11
CA VAL A 191 -27.61 9.49 17.84
C VAL A 191 -26.56 9.54 16.73
N GLU A 192 -25.35 10.01 17.02
CA GLU A 192 -24.22 10.01 16.08
C GLU A 192 -23.82 8.58 15.67
N ASN A 193 -23.79 7.66 16.63
CA ASN A 193 -23.40 6.26 16.39
C ASN A 193 -24.39 5.52 15.48
N GLU A 194 -25.70 5.75 15.62
CA GLU A 194 -26.71 5.14 14.75
C GLU A 194 -26.63 5.65 13.30
N ILE A 195 -26.30 6.94 13.11
CA ILE A 195 -26.15 7.52 11.76
C ILE A 195 -24.84 7.02 11.10
N LEU A 196 -23.77 6.84 11.88
CA LEU A 196 -22.53 6.19 11.42
C LEU A 196 -22.79 4.74 10.99
N MET A 197 -23.56 3.99 11.78
CA MET A 197 -23.90 2.60 11.48
C MET A 197 -24.74 2.48 10.19
N ALA A 198 -25.66 3.41 9.94
CA ALA A 198 -26.41 3.48 8.69
C ALA A 198 -25.54 3.85 7.47
N GLY A 199 -24.50 4.67 7.67
CA GLY A 199 -23.53 5.04 6.63
C GLY A 199 -22.61 3.88 6.21
N GLU A 200 -22.23 3.01 7.15
CA GLU A 200 -21.43 1.81 6.88
C GLU A 200 -22.21 0.76 6.06
N ILE A 201 -23.51 0.62 6.28
CA ILE A 201 -24.38 -0.30 5.51
C ILE A 201 -24.48 0.12 4.03
N LEU A 202 -24.26 1.40 3.72
CA LEU A 202 -24.35 1.96 2.36
C LEU A 202 -22.99 2.10 1.65
N GLY A 203 -21.90 1.62 2.26
CA GLY A 203 -20.58 1.63 1.64
C GLY A 203 -19.87 2.99 1.62
N PHE A 204 -20.22 3.91 2.53
CA PHE A 204 -19.47 5.17 2.70
C PHE A 204 -18.25 4.94 3.61
N HIS A 205 -17.03 5.14 3.10
CA HIS A 205 -15.77 4.93 3.84
C HIS A 205 -15.11 6.21 4.38
N GLU A 206 -15.78 7.37 4.31
CA GLU A 206 -15.30 8.60 4.97
C GLU A 206 -16.30 9.11 6.01
N LYS A 207 -15.77 9.57 7.15
CA LYS A 207 -16.54 10.07 8.29
C LYS A 207 -17.27 11.37 7.91
N VAL A 208 -18.58 11.31 7.72
CA VAL A 208 -19.40 12.51 7.52
C VAL A 208 -19.54 13.23 8.87
N ILE A 209 -18.86 14.36 9.03
CA ILE A 209 -19.10 15.26 10.17
C ILE A 209 -20.40 16.01 9.85
N LEU A 210 -21.50 15.57 10.44
CA LEU A 210 -22.76 16.30 10.41
C LEU A 210 -22.60 17.52 11.33
N LYS A 211 -22.78 18.74 10.80
CA LYS A 211 -22.89 19.92 11.68
C LYS A 211 -24.13 19.76 12.58
N ASP A 212 -24.09 20.31 13.79
CA ASP A 212 -25.21 20.31 14.76
C ASP A 212 -26.54 20.77 14.12
N GLU A 213 -26.45 21.67 13.14
CA GLU A 213 -27.57 22.22 12.37
C GLU A 213 -28.23 21.17 11.46
N LEU A 214 -27.46 20.19 10.95
CA LEU A 214 -27.92 19.11 10.08
C LEU A 214 -28.55 17.97 10.89
N ILE A 215 -27.99 17.66 12.07
CA ILE A 215 -28.59 16.76 13.07
C ILE A 215 -29.94 17.34 13.51
N ALA A 216 -29.99 18.64 13.82
CA ALA A 216 -31.23 19.35 14.12
C ALA A 216 -32.22 19.31 12.95
N HIS A 217 -31.76 19.39 11.69
CA HIS A 217 -32.63 19.33 10.50
C HIS A 217 -33.22 17.92 10.26
N VAL A 218 -32.41 16.87 10.44
CA VAL A 218 -32.85 15.46 10.34
C VAL A 218 -33.84 15.14 11.47
N LEU A 219 -33.58 15.59 12.70
CA LEU A 219 -34.49 15.44 13.84
C LEU A 219 -35.77 16.29 13.68
N TYR A 220 -35.69 17.47 13.06
CA TYR A 220 -36.84 18.33 12.80
C TYR A 220 -37.75 17.79 11.69
N LYS A 221 -37.19 17.20 10.63
CA LYS A 221 -37.98 16.59 9.54
C LYS A 221 -38.52 15.20 9.84
N SER A 222 -37.88 14.44 10.73
CA SER A 222 -38.32 13.08 11.13
C SER A 222 -39.50 13.06 12.12
N LYS A 223 -40.28 14.13 12.19
CA LYS A 223 -41.46 14.31 13.06
C LYS A 223 -42.59 13.27 12.89
N ILE A 224 -42.40 12.23 12.08
CA ILE A 224 -43.35 11.13 11.90
C ILE A 224 -42.52 9.85 11.79
N SER A 225 -42.36 9.12 12.89
CA SER A 225 -41.79 7.76 12.99
C SER A 225 -40.40 7.56 12.35
N MET A 226 -39.39 7.29 13.20
CA MET A 226 -38.07 6.83 12.74
C MET A 226 -38.15 5.39 12.21
N ASP A 227 -38.68 5.21 11.01
CA ASP A 227 -38.39 4.03 10.19
C ASP A 227 -37.07 4.28 9.44
N SER A 228 -36.14 3.34 9.55
CA SER A 228 -34.83 3.32 8.90
C SER A 228 -34.90 3.68 7.41
N ASN A 229 -35.97 3.26 6.72
CA ASN A 229 -36.17 3.54 5.29
C ASN A 229 -36.35 5.03 4.97
N PHE A 230 -36.91 5.81 5.89
CA PHE A 230 -37.12 7.26 5.69
C PHE A 230 -35.83 8.06 5.90
N ILE A 231 -34.99 7.62 6.84
CA ILE A 231 -33.65 8.19 7.07
C ILE A 231 -32.77 7.95 5.84
N LEU A 232 -32.81 6.73 5.32
CA LEU A 232 -32.16 6.31 4.07
C LEU A 232 -32.56 7.21 2.89
N ALA A 233 -33.86 7.37 2.63
CA ALA A 233 -34.35 8.20 1.52
C ALA A 233 -33.97 9.68 1.66
N THR A 234 -33.91 10.19 2.89
CA THR A 234 -33.57 11.59 3.17
C THR A 234 -32.08 11.88 2.96
N ILE A 235 -31.20 10.97 3.40
CA ILE A 235 -29.75 11.08 3.20
C ILE A 235 -29.41 10.98 1.71
N GLN A 236 -30.05 10.04 1.01
CA GLN A 236 -29.85 9.84 -0.43
C GLN A 236 -30.27 11.08 -1.24
N LYS A 237 -31.41 11.69 -0.89
CA LYS A 237 -31.89 12.92 -1.52
C LYS A 237 -30.99 14.15 -1.26
N LEU A 238 -30.41 14.26 -0.06
CA LEU A 238 -29.48 15.35 0.28
C LEU A 238 -28.13 15.23 -0.46
N PHE A 239 -27.73 14.00 -0.79
CA PHE A 239 -26.58 13.71 -1.65
C PHE A 239 -26.84 14.08 -3.12
N GLU A 240 -28.01 13.72 -3.64
CA GLU A 240 -28.44 14.05 -5.01
C GLU A 240 -28.55 15.57 -5.23
N GLU A 241 -28.93 16.33 -4.20
CA GLU A 241 -29.06 17.79 -4.26
C GLU A 241 -27.71 18.55 -4.11
N GLN A 242 -26.56 17.85 -4.04
CA GLN A 242 -25.19 18.42 -3.92
C GLN A 242 -25.01 19.43 -2.77
N LEU A 243 -25.77 19.29 -1.67
CA LEU A 243 -25.64 20.10 -0.46
C LEU A 243 -24.46 19.69 0.43
N LEU A 244 -23.72 18.62 0.06
CA LEU A 244 -22.40 18.33 0.62
C LEU A 244 -21.33 19.18 -0.08
N ILE A 245 -20.87 20.22 0.60
CA ILE A 245 -19.57 20.81 0.30
C ILE A 245 -18.52 19.79 0.74
N THR A 246 -17.91 19.08 -0.22
CA THR A 246 -16.58 18.49 0.00
C THR A 246 -15.63 19.63 0.34
N THR A 247 -15.30 19.82 1.61
CA THR A 247 -14.24 20.74 2.01
C THR A 247 -12.91 20.21 1.49
N LYS A 248 -12.46 20.77 0.36
CA LYS A 248 -11.06 20.71 -0.04
C LYS A 248 -10.21 21.29 1.09
N THR A 249 -9.41 20.43 1.71
CA THR A 249 -8.11 20.76 2.32
C THR A 249 -8.10 22.01 3.21
N ALA A 250 -8.73 21.91 4.38
CA ALA A 250 -8.33 22.71 5.53
C ALA A 250 -8.41 21.84 6.79
N ASN A 251 -7.25 21.41 7.28
CA ASN A 251 -7.01 20.81 8.59
C ASN A 251 -7.59 19.41 8.90
N LEU A 252 -7.59 18.49 7.92
CA LEU A 252 -7.69 17.04 8.20
C LEU A 252 -6.33 16.37 8.53
N LYS A 253 -5.23 17.14 8.65
CA LYS A 253 -3.95 16.62 9.17
C LYS A 253 -3.98 16.23 10.67
N HIS A 254 -5.12 16.37 11.35
CA HIS A 254 -5.22 16.12 12.79
C HIS A 254 -6.36 15.21 13.26
N LEU A 255 -7.14 14.58 12.37
CA LEU A 255 -7.86 13.36 12.78
C LEU A 255 -6.92 12.17 12.59
N LYS A 256 -5.92 12.09 13.47
CA LYS A 256 -5.20 10.84 13.69
C LYS A 256 -6.24 9.77 13.99
N TYR A 257 -6.15 8.63 13.31
CA TYR A 257 -6.64 7.38 13.87
C TYR A 257 -6.09 7.33 15.29
N ASN A 258 -6.93 7.55 16.31
CA ASN A 258 -6.40 7.75 17.65
C ASN A 258 -5.88 6.39 18.11
N GLU A 259 -4.56 6.19 18.03
CA GLU A 259 -3.87 4.95 18.43
C GLU A 259 -4.20 4.55 19.88
N GLU A 260 -4.78 5.47 20.66
CA GLU A 260 -5.26 5.25 22.02
C GLU A 260 -6.54 4.42 22.12
N ASN A 261 -7.35 4.31 21.05
CA ASN A 261 -8.62 3.60 21.11
C ASN A 261 -8.40 2.09 21.30
N LYS A 262 -9.12 1.53 22.28
CA LYS A 262 -9.14 0.10 22.56
C LYS A 262 -10.07 -0.59 21.56
N LYS A 263 -9.51 -1.48 20.75
CA LYS A 263 -10.26 -2.29 19.79
C LYS A 263 -10.45 -3.70 20.32
N LEU A 264 -11.67 -4.21 20.26
CA LEU A 264 -12.02 -5.58 20.60
C LEU A 264 -12.29 -6.38 19.34
N TRP A 265 -11.53 -7.44 19.13
CA TRP A 265 -11.77 -8.44 18.08
C TRP A 265 -12.52 -9.59 18.74
N TYR A 266 -13.69 -9.96 18.22
CA TYR A 266 -14.58 -10.91 18.87
C TYR A 266 -15.44 -11.68 17.87
N ASN A 267 -16.19 -12.68 18.36
CA ASN A 267 -17.08 -13.51 17.55
C ASN A 267 -16.30 -14.29 16.47
N GLY A 268 -15.22 -14.94 16.87
CA GLY A 268 -14.39 -15.82 16.03
C GLY A 268 -13.60 -16.78 16.91
N ILE A 269 -12.85 -17.70 16.29
CA ILE A 269 -11.92 -18.60 17.00
C ILE A 269 -10.54 -17.95 16.96
N ILE A 270 -9.96 -17.62 18.11
CA ILE A 270 -8.65 -16.96 18.17
C ILE A 270 -7.63 -17.92 18.77
N HIS A 271 -6.77 -18.49 17.92
CA HIS A 271 -5.64 -19.33 18.31
C HIS A 271 -4.56 -18.48 18.97
N THR A 272 -4.19 -18.78 20.20
CA THR A 272 -3.17 -18.00 20.93
C THR A 272 -1.75 -18.37 20.57
N MET A 273 -1.56 -19.62 20.13
CA MET A 273 -0.26 -20.27 19.91
C MET A 273 0.59 -20.39 21.19
N GLU A 274 0.00 -20.24 22.39
CA GLU A 274 0.69 -20.60 23.65
C GLU A 274 0.86 -22.13 23.77
N ASP A 275 -0.15 -22.88 23.29
CA ASP A 275 -0.13 -24.32 23.06
C ASP A 275 -1.10 -24.66 21.91
N GLU A 276 -1.22 -25.95 21.57
CA GLU A 276 -2.00 -26.43 20.42
C GLU A 276 -3.51 -26.25 20.57
N GLU A 277 -4.03 -26.29 21.79
CA GLU A 277 -5.48 -26.34 22.05
C GLU A 277 -6.03 -25.00 22.59
N THR A 278 -5.15 -24.10 23.04
CA THR A 278 -5.57 -22.84 23.66
C THR A 278 -6.10 -21.85 22.63
N THR A 279 -7.40 -21.57 22.76
CA THR A 279 -8.12 -20.53 22.02
C THR A 279 -8.83 -19.56 22.97
N VAL A 280 -9.13 -18.35 22.48
CA VAL A 280 -9.93 -17.34 23.20
C VAL A 280 -11.07 -16.82 22.33
N GLU A 281 -12.12 -16.29 22.96
CA GLU A 281 -13.31 -15.77 22.25
C GLU A 281 -13.13 -14.32 21.78
N ALA A 282 -12.26 -13.57 22.47
CA ALA A 282 -12.03 -12.16 22.16
C ALA A 282 -10.65 -11.68 22.61
N VAL A 283 -10.11 -10.70 21.87
CA VAL A 283 -8.85 -10.02 22.20
C VAL A 283 -9.04 -8.50 22.16
N LEU A 284 -8.53 -7.80 23.18
CA LEU A 284 -8.54 -6.36 23.30
C LEU A 284 -7.14 -5.81 22.99
N THR A 285 -7.07 -4.88 22.05
CA THR A 285 -5.81 -4.28 21.57
C THR A 285 -5.84 -2.77 21.73
N SER A 286 -4.69 -2.15 22.00
CA SER A 286 -4.52 -0.70 22.09
C SER A 286 -3.08 -0.33 21.79
N LYS A 287 -2.84 0.80 21.10
CA LYS A 287 -1.49 1.29 20.75
C LYS A 287 -0.58 0.24 20.11
N GLY A 288 -1.15 -0.61 19.25
CA GLY A 288 -0.41 -1.66 18.56
C GLY A 288 -0.17 -2.94 19.33
N SER A 289 -0.56 -3.02 20.60
CA SER A 289 -0.32 -4.21 21.44
C SER A 289 -1.61 -4.85 21.94
N ILE A 290 -1.52 -6.13 22.28
CA ILE A 290 -2.56 -6.89 22.96
C ILE A 290 -2.53 -6.51 24.45
N ILE A 291 -3.63 -5.98 24.96
CA ILE A 291 -3.73 -5.55 26.37
C ILE A 291 -4.55 -6.51 27.22
N GLN A 292 -5.42 -7.33 26.61
CA GLN A 292 -6.20 -8.36 27.30
C GLN A 292 -6.72 -9.41 26.31
N SER A 293 -6.86 -10.66 26.73
CA SER A 293 -7.53 -11.75 25.99
C SER A 293 -8.48 -12.49 26.95
N GLY A 294 -9.53 -13.11 26.42
CA GLY A 294 -10.50 -13.85 27.24
C GLY A 294 -11.86 -13.99 26.58
N THR A 295 -12.93 -13.98 27.39
CA THR A 295 -14.31 -14.07 26.88
C THR A 295 -14.82 -12.72 26.38
N TYR A 296 -15.76 -12.73 25.43
CA TYR A 296 -16.39 -11.48 24.97
C TYR A 296 -17.02 -10.70 26.14
N LYS A 297 -17.67 -11.41 27.07
CA LYS A 297 -18.38 -10.81 28.22
C LYS A 297 -17.46 -10.06 29.17
N GLU A 298 -16.21 -10.48 29.30
CA GLU A 298 -15.21 -9.80 30.13
C GLU A 298 -14.70 -8.52 29.49
N LEU A 299 -14.58 -8.50 28.15
CA LEU A 299 -13.87 -7.45 27.43
C LEU A 299 -14.78 -6.38 26.78
N PHE A 300 -16.05 -6.71 26.49
CA PHE A 300 -16.92 -5.84 25.67
C PHE A 300 -17.18 -4.43 26.22
N ARG A 301 -17.05 -4.24 27.54
CA ARG A 301 -17.23 -2.93 28.21
C ARG A 301 -15.97 -2.07 28.17
N SER A 302 -14.82 -2.68 27.91
CA SER A 302 -13.50 -2.02 27.91
C SER A 302 -13.10 -1.53 26.53
N ALA A 303 -13.93 -1.75 25.50
CA ALA A 303 -13.64 -1.49 24.11
C ALA A 303 -14.32 -0.20 23.62
N ASP A 304 -13.55 0.64 22.94
CA ASP A 304 -14.05 1.84 22.25
C ASP A 304 -14.56 1.46 20.84
N ILE A 305 -13.92 0.47 20.22
CA ILE A 305 -14.25 -0.03 18.88
C ILE A 305 -14.40 -1.56 18.98
N LYS A 306 -15.40 -2.12 18.29
CA LYS A 306 -15.65 -3.56 18.25
C LYS A 306 -15.59 -4.05 16.82
N ILE A 307 -14.76 -5.05 16.56
CA ILE A 307 -14.52 -5.67 15.27
C ILE A 307 -15.08 -7.09 15.35
N ASP A 308 -16.20 -7.30 14.66
CA ASP A 308 -16.86 -8.60 14.56
C ASP A 308 -16.13 -9.46 13.52
N LEU A 309 -15.58 -10.59 13.96
CA LEU A 309 -14.87 -11.56 13.13
C LEU A 309 -15.84 -12.47 12.34
N GLN A 310 -17.14 -12.46 12.66
CA GLN A 310 -18.18 -13.21 11.94
C GLN A 310 -17.90 -14.72 11.82
N GLY A 311 -17.40 -15.33 12.88
CA GLY A 311 -17.05 -16.74 12.97
C GLY A 311 -15.71 -17.10 12.33
N LYS A 312 -14.97 -16.14 11.76
CA LYS A 312 -13.64 -16.36 11.16
C LYS A 312 -12.59 -16.76 12.20
N VAL A 313 -11.48 -17.31 11.72
CA VAL A 313 -10.40 -17.86 12.55
C VAL A 313 -9.19 -16.93 12.52
N VAL A 314 -8.61 -16.67 13.70
CA VAL A 314 -7.48 -15.77 13.89
C VAL A 314 -6.28 -16.57 14.37
N TYR A 315 -5.14 -16.38 13.72
CA TYR A 315 -3.81 -16.78 14.18
C TYR A 315 -2.96 -15.53 14.45
N PRO A 316 -1.86 -15.64 15.22
CA PRO A 316 -0.83 -14.60 15.22
C PRO A 316 -0.37 -14.32 13.80
N GLY A 317 0.02 -13.07 13.53
CA GLY A 317 0.48 -12.64 12.21
C GLY A 317 1.60 -13.53 11.67
N PHE A 318 1.44 -14.04 10.44
CA PHE A 318 2.44 -14.88 9.80
C PHE A 318 3.65 -14.04 9.36
N VAL A 319 4.85 -14.63 9.43
CA VAL A 319 6.12 -14.00 9.05
C VAL A 319 6.90 -14.97 8.18
N ASP A 320 7.44 -14.46 7.07
CA ASP A 320 8.33 -15.23 6.20
C ASP A 320 9.77 -15.12 6.71
N SER A 321 10.37 -16.25 7.09
CA SER A 321 11.67 -16.27 7.74
C SER A 321 12.85 -16.08 6.79
N HIS A 322 12.66 -16.14 5.47
CA HIS A 322 13.71 -15.92 4.47
C HIS A 322 13.12 -15.66 3.08
N LEU A 323 13.32 -14.44 2.53
CA LEU A 323 12.91 -14.06 1.18
C LEU A 323 13.71 -12.89 0.60
N HIS A 324 13.48 -12.54 -0.65
CA HIS A 324 14.00 -11.34 -1.33
C HIS A 324 12.82 -10.42 -1.70
N MET A 325 12.42 -9.51 -0.81
CA MET A 325 11.15 -8.76 -0.98
C MET A 325 11.18 -7.86 -2.22
N ILE A 326 12.28 -7.15 -2.50
CA ILE A 326 12.40 -6.39 -3.75
C ILE A 326 12.30 -7.33 -4.96
N GLY A 327 12.87 -8.54 -4.84
CA GLY A 327 12.80 -9.58 -5.87
C GLY A 327 11.36 -10.04 -6.15
N VAL A 328 10.57 -10.28 -5.10
CA VAL A 328 9.13 -10.58 -5.18
C VAL A 328 8.40 -9.45 -5.90
N GLY A 329 8.65 -8.21 -5.51
CA GLY A 329 8.07 -7.03 -6.16
C GLY A 329 8.42 -6.92 -7.64
N GLN A 330 9.67 -7.22 -8.00
CA GLN A 330 10.11 -7.24 -9.39
C GLN A 330 9.42 -8.36 -10.18
N GLN A 331 9.22 -9.54 -9.60
CA GLN A 331 8.47 -10.63 -10.25
C GLN A 331 7.04 -10.20 -10.59
N LEU A 332 6.37 -9.46 -9.70
CA LEU A 332 5.02 -8.94 -9.93
C LEU A 332 4.95 -7.85 -11.02
N ILE A 333 6.04 -7.10 -11.22
CA ILE A 333 6.13 -6.07 -12.27
C ILE A 333 6.39 -6.70 -13.65
N ARG A 334 7.11 -7.81 -13.69
CA ARG A 334 7.56 -8.46 -14.93
C ARG A 334 6.50 -9.39 -15.48
N VAL A 335 6.53 -9.60 -16.80
CA VAL A 335 5.61 -10.54 -17.44
C VAL A 335 6.14 -11.96 -17.25
N ASP A 336 5.40 -12.80 -16.53
CA ASP A 336 5.73 -14.22 -16.40
C ASP A 336 5.50 -14.97 -17.73
N LEU A 337 6.53 -15.62 -18.26
CA LEU A 337 6.50 -16.38 -19.51
C LEU A 337 6.77 -17.88 -19.30
N SER A 338 6.83 -18.35 -18.05
CA SER A 338 7.16 -19.75 -17.70
C SER A 338 6.17 -20.77 -18.28
N ASN A 339 4.89 -20.41 -18.36
CA ASN A 339 3.81 -21.28 -18.83
C ASN A 339 3.42 -21.07 -20.31
N ILE A 340 4.20 -20.28 -21.05
CA ILE A 340 3.92 -20.02 -22.46
C ILE A 340 4.32 -21.22 -23.32
N ILE A 341 3.48 -21.58 -24.30
CA ILE A 341 3.68 -22.77 -25.15
C ILE A 341 3.81 -22.44 -26.66
N SER A 342 3.87 -21.15 -27.03
CA SER A 342 4.05 -20.71 -28.43
C SER A 342 4.50 -19.24 -28.53
N ILE A 343 5.09 -18.86 -29.68
CA ILE A 343 5.46 -17.46 -29.96
C ILE A 343 4.21 -16.57 -30.05
N GLU A 344 3.10 -17.08 -30.58
CA GLU A 344 1.85 -16.32 -30.69
C GLU A 344 1.31 -15.91 -29.32
N GLN A 345 1.28 -16.86 -28.36
CA GLN A 345 0.91 -16.57 -26.98
C GLN A 345 1.89 -15.62 -26.29
N LEU A 346 3.20 -15.75 -26.57
CA LEU A 346 4.20 -14.82 -26.06
C LEU A 346 3.91 -13.40 -26.53
N ILE A 347 3.69 -13.21 -27.84
CA ILE A 347 3.40 -11.90 -28.44
C ILE A 347 2.11 -11.32 -27.86
N GLU A 348 1.05 -12.13 -27.73
CA GLU A 348 -0.23 -11.70 -27.16
C GLU A 348 -0.07 -11.21 -25.71
N LYS A 349 0.54 -12.02 -24.84
CA LYS A 349 0.73 -11.69 -23.42
C LYS A 349 1.63 -10.46 -23.24
N MET A 350 2.69 -10.35 -24.04
CA MET A 350 3.58 -9.20 -23.97
C MET A 350 2.96 -7.93 -24.58
N LYS A 351 2.09 -8.05 -25.59
CA LYS A 351 1.34 -6.90 -26.14
C LYS A 351 0.36 -6.34 -25.12
N GLU A 352 -0.40 -7.21 -24.44
CA GLU A 352 -1.30 -6.81 -23.35
C GLU A 352 -0.54 -6.07 -22.25
N ALA A 353 0.59 -6.62 -21.79
CA ALA A 353 1.43 -5.96 -20.80
C ALA A 353 2.03 -4.63 -21.30
N SER A 354 2.25 -4.48 -22.61
CA SER A 354 2.80 -3.26 -23.20
C SER A 354 1.84 -2.07 -23.14
N GLU A 355 0.52 -2.29 -23.07
CA GLU A 355 -0.49 -1.23 -23.07
C GLU A 355 -0.39 -0.33 -21.83
N ASN A 356 0.01 -0.91 -20.69
CA ASN A 356 0.20 -0.20 -19.42
C ASN A 356 1.68 0.16 -19.17
N CYS A 357 2.59 -0.23 -20.07
CA CYS A 357 4.01 0.03 -19.93
C CYS A 357 4.37 1.46 -20.38
N ARG A 358 4.97 2.25 -19.49
CA ARG A 358 5.41 3.62 -19.79
C ARG A 358 6.35 3.65 -20.98
N GLU A 359 6.30 4.72 -21.79
CA GLU A 359 7.19 4.85 -22.96
C GLU A 359 8.68 4.85 -22.63
N SER A 360 9.03 5.31 -21.43
CA SER A 360 10.42 5.38 -20.95
C SER A 360 10.91 4.10 -20.29
N ALA A 361 10.02 3.12 -20.05
CA ALA A 361 10.35 1.89 -19.34
C ALA A 361 10.63 0.75 -20.31
N TRP A 362 11.54 -0.14 -19.91
CA TRP A 362 11.74 -1.44 -20.55
C TRP A 362 10.53 -2.33 -20.26
N LEU A 363 10.04 -3.05 -21.28
CA LEU A 363 9.10 -4.14 -21.05
C LEU A 363 9.91 -5.42 -20.83
N ILE A 364 9.75 -6.04 -19.66
CA ILE A 364 10.57 -7.17 -19.22
C ILE A 364 9.67 -8.39 -19.07
N GLY A 365 10.00 -9.46 -19.79
CA GLY A 365 9.41 -10.79 -19.61
C GLY A 365 10.43 -11.77 -19.06
N ASP A 366 10.01 -12.68 -18.19
CA ASP A 366 10.91 -13.61 -17.51
C ASP A 366 10.47 -15.06 -17.65
N GLY A 367 11.44 -15.97 -17.67
CA GLY A 367 11.21 -17.40 -17.50
C GLY A 367 10.79 -18.17 -18.74
N LEU A 368 11.02 -17.63 -19.94
CA LEU A 368 10.65 -18.34 -21.17
C LEU A 368 11.39 -19.68 -21.28
N ASP A 369 10.66 -20.77 -21.46
CA ASP A 369 11.22 -22.07 -21.81
C ASP A 369 10.64 -22.55 -23.14
N GLU A 370 11.43 -22.44 -24.21
CA GLU A 370 11.03 -22.88 -25.54
C GLU A 370 10.82 -24.40 -25.63
N ASN A 371 11.29 -25.19 -24.64
CA ASN A 371 11.01 -26.63 -24.61
C ASN A 371 9.52 -26.94 -24.39
N ASN A 372 8.75 -25.96 -23.89
CA ASN A 372 7.31 -26.06 -23.78
C ASN A 372 6.58 -25.91 -25.13
N PHE A 373 7.30 -25.49 -26.19
CA PHE A 373 6.71 -25.21 -27.49
C PHE A 373 6.64 -26.48 -28.35
N LYS A 374 5.63 -26.58 -29.23
CA LYS A 374 5.56 -27.66 -30.23
C LYS A 374 6.80 -27.69 -31.13
N GLN A 375 7.36 -26.52 -31.42
CA GLN A 375 8.66 -26.36 -32.06
C GLN A 375 9.54 -25.53 -31.11
N PRO A 376 10.65 -26.08 -30.59
CA PRO A 376 11.47 -25.40 -29.59
C PRO A 376 12.35 -24.33 -30.24
N ILE A 377 11.72 -23.24 -30.66
CA ILE A 377 12.35 -22.08 -31.27
C ILE A 377 12.20 -20.87 -30.35
N LEU A 378 13.28 -20.13 -30.18
CA LEU A 378 13.28 -18.88 -29.43
C LEU A 378 12.71 -17.74 -30.30
N PRO A 379 11.99 -16.77 -29.70
CA PRO A 379 11.58 -15.56 -30.40
C PRO A 379 12.82 -14.75 -30.79
N THR A 380 12.68 -14.01 -31.89
CA THR A 380 13.69 -13.13 -32.45
C THR A 380 13.33 -11.67 -32.20
N LYS A 381 14.24 -10.75 -32.53
CA LYS A 381 13.97 -9.32 -32.46
C LYS A 381 12.77 -8.91 -33.32
N TRP A 382 12.50 -9.61 -34.42
CA TRP A 382 11.37 -9.29 -35.30
C TRP A 382 10.03 -9.58 -34.61
N ASP A 383 9.92 -10.74 -33.93
CA ASP A 383 8.76 -11.07 -33.10
C ASP A 383 8.57 -10.03 -31.98
N LEU A 384 9.68 -9.59 -31.37
CA LEU A 384 9.65 -8.61 -30.28
C LEU A 384 9.36 -7.18 -30.77
N ASP A 385 9.79 -6.81 -31.98
CA ASP A 385 9.50 -5.52 -32.62
C ASP A 385 8.00 -5.38 -32.95
N GLU A 386 7.28 -6.50 -33.13
CA GLU A 386 5.81 -6.50 -33.27
C GLU A 386 5.08 -6.17 -31.97
N ILE A 387 5.69 -6.42 -30.80
CA ILE A 387 5.10 -6.12 -29.50
C ILE A 387 5.08 -4.61 -29.28
N ARG A 388 6.25 -3.96 -29.35
CA ARG A 388 6.39 -2.51 -29.27
C ARG A 388 7.74 -2.06 -29.84
N GLN A 389 7.81 -0.78 -30.22
CA GLN A 389 9.03 -0.15 -30.77
C GLN A 389 10.03 0.33 -29.69
N LYS A 390 9.64 0.34 -28.41
CA LYS A 390 10.52 0.68 -27.27
C LYS A 390 11.21 -0.59 -26.75
N PRO A 391 12.27 -0.48 -25.92
CA PRO A 391 13.01 -1.65 -25.47
C PRO A 391 12.14 -2.75 -24.84
N VAL A 392 12.28 -3.96 -25.38
CA VAL A 392 11.72 -5.21 -24.84
C VAL A 392 12.88 -6.16 -24.57
N ILE A 393 12.89 -6.79 -23.41
CA ILE A 393 13.83 -7.84 -23.05
C ILE A 393 13.05 -9.05 -22.49
N ILE A 394 13.42 -10.24 -22.93
CA ILE A 394 12.91 -11.50 -22.41
C ILE A 394 14.07 -12.35 -21.89
N SER A 395 13.99 -12.85 -20.66
CA SER A 395 14.92 -13.85 -20.15
C SER A 395 14.44 -15.26 -20.46
N ARG A 396 15.35 -16.13 -20.91
CA ARG A 396 15.12 -17.57 -20.92
C ARG A 396 15.17 -18.11 -19.49
N VAL A 397 14.50 -19.22 -19.20
CA VAL A 397 14.46 -19.88 -17.88
C VAL A 397 15.85 -20.09 -17.24
N CYS A 398 16.90 -20.33 -18.05
CA CYS A 398 18.27 -20.48 -17.54
C CYS A 398 18.95 -19.17 -17.11
N ARG A 399 18.42 -18.00 -17.50
CA ARG A 399 19.02 -16.67 -17.31
C ARG A 399 20.44 -16.49 -17.89
N HIS A 400 20.89 -17.40 -18.76
CA HIS A 400 22.13 -17.27 -19.56
C HIS A 400 21.87 -16.77 -20.99
N ILE A 401 20.60 -16.78 -21.41
CA ILE A 401 20.14 -16.38 -22.74
C ILE A 401 19.03 -15.36 -22.56
N TYR A 402 19.12 -14.27 -23.31
CA TYR A 402 18.08 -13.25 -23.37
C TYR A 402 17.72 -12.95 -24.83
N MET A 403 16.53 -12.40 -25.04
CA MET A 403 16.07 -11.91 -26.33
C MET A 403 15.71 -10.43 -26.21
N GLY A 404 16.28 -9.60 -27.08
CA GLY A 404 16.02 -8.17 -27.15
C GLY A 404 15.43 -7.78 -28.52
N ASN A 405 14.48 -6.84 -28.52
CA ASN A 405 14.03 -6.20 -29.76
C ASN A 405 15.09 -5.24 -30.31
N SER A 406 14.83 -4.61 -31.47
CA SER A 406 15.81 -3.73 -32.10
C SER A 406 16.21 -2.56 -31.19
N ALA A 407 15.25 -1.94 -30.50
CA ALA A 407 15.49 -0.85 -29.56
C ALA A 407 16.31 -1.28 -28.33
N ALA A 408 16.10 -2.51 -27.82
CA ALA A 408 16.85 -3.05 -26.70
C ALA A 408 18.31 -3.32 -27.07
N LEU A 409 18.58 -3.85 -28.26
CA LEU A 409 19.95 -4.04 -28.75
C LEU A 409 20.70 -2.72 -28.94
N GLU A 410 20.00 -1.68 -29.42
CA GLU A 410 20.56 -0.32 -29.52
C GLU A 410 20.87 0.25 -28.15
N ALA A 411 19.93 0.18 -27.20
CA ALA A 411 20.09 0.70 -25.85
C ALA A 411 21.21 0.00 -25.05
N ALA A 412 21.51 -1.26 -25.38
CA ALA A 412 22.58 -2.03 -24.78
C ALA A 412 23.92 -1.94 -25.54
N ASP A 413 24.03 -1.10 -26.58
CA ASP A 413 25.22 -0.99 -27.44
C ASP A 413 25.64 -2.34 -28.08
N LEU A 414 24.68 -3.21 -28.38
CA LEU A 414 24.93 -4.56 -28.92
C LEU A 414 24.92 -4.63 -30.46
N VAL A 415 24.53 -3.56 -31.14
CA VAL A 415 24.46 -3.51 -32.61
C VAL A 415 25.83 -3.76 -33.26
N SER A 416 26.89 -3.22 -32.65
CA SER A 416 28.28 -3.38 -33.10
C SER A 416 29.07 -4.36 -32.23
N TYR A 417 28.39 -5.21 -31.45
CA TYR A 417 29.07 -6.15 -30.55
C TYR A 417 29.95 -7.12 -31.33
N ALA A 418 31.20 -7.25 -30.90
CA ALA A 418 32.16 -8.18 -31.44
C ALA A 418 32.14 -9.47 -30.61
N ASP A 419 31.63 -10.56 -31.20
CA ASP A 419 31.56 -11.85 -30.55
C ASP A 419 32.94 -12.29 -30.03
N HIS A 420 32.97 -12.85 -28.82
CA HIS A 420 34.17 -13.42 -28.22
C HIS A 420 33.84 -14.67 -27.41
N ALA A 421 34.87 -15.34 -26.88
CA ALA A 421 34.73 -16.63 -26.19
C ALA A 421 33.80 -16.63 -24.95
N LYS A 422 33.38 -15.45 -24.48
CA LYS A 422 32.53 -15.29 -23.28
C LYS A 422 31.16 -14.70 -23.59
N GLY A 423 30.85 -14.36 -24.84
CA GLY A 423 29.60 -13.68 -25.18
C GLY A 423 29.44 -13.48 -26.68
N ARG A 424 28.21 -13.58 -27.17
CA ARG A 424 27.88 -13.40 -28.59
C ARG A 424 26.47 -12.90 -28.79
N VAL A 425 26.20 -12.31 -29.95
CA VAL A 425 24.85 -11.95 -30.40
C VAL A 425 24.48 -12.79 -31.63
N GLY A 426 23.31 -13.43 -31.57
CA GLY A 426 22.79 -14.30 -32.62
C GLY A 426 22.55 -13.56 -33.94
N ARG A 427 22.76 -14.26 -35.05
CA ARG A 427 22.58 -13.74 -36.42
C ARG A 427 21.78 -14.72 -37.27
N ASN A 428 21.03 -14.19 -38.24
CA ASN A 428 20.38 -15.00 -39.27
C ASN A 428 21.37 -15.42 -40.37
N ALA A 429 20.89 -16.16 -41.38
CA ALA A 429 21.71 -16.63 -42.49
C ALA A 429 22.31 -15.49 -43.37
N ALA A 430 21.71 -14.29 -43.33
CA ALA A 430 22.22 -13.11 -44.01
C ALA A 430 23.26 -12.32 -43.18
N GLY A 431 23.53 -12.74 -41.94
CA GLY A 431 24.46 -12.08 -41.01
C GLY A 431 23.84 -10.96 -40.18
N GLU A 432 22.54 -10.72 -40.30
CA GLU A 432 21.81 -9.71 -39.54
C GLU A 432 21.54 -10.20 -38.11
N LEU A 433 21.64 -9.31 -37.12
CA LEU A 433 21.35 -9.64 -35.72
C LEU A 433 19.91 -10.12 -35.57
N ASN A 434 19.70 -11.22 -34.86
CA ASN A 434 18.38 -11.83 -34.65
C ASN A 434 17.77 -11.55 -33.27
N GLY A 435 18.45 -10.81 -32.38
CA GLY A 435 17.94 -10.46 -31.05
C GLY A 435 18.31 -11.41 -29.92
N ILE A 436 18.81 -12.61 -30.20
CA ILE A 436 19.16 -13.59 -29.17
C ILE A 436 20.58 -13.33 -28.70
N VAL A 437 20.78 -13.08 -27.40
CA VAL A 437 22.07 -12.74 -26.79
C VAL A 437 22.48 -13.80 -25.76
N TYR A 438 23.78 -14.06 -25.67
CA TYR A 438 24.34 -15.15 -24.89
C TYR A 438 25.44 -14.67 -23.94
N GLU A 439 25.46 -15.22 -22.72
CA GLU A 439 26.52 -15.05 -21.73
C GLU A 439 26.86 -13.57 -21.44
N ALA A 440 28.11 -13.12 -21.62
CA ALA A 440 28.50 -11.73 -21.34
C ALA A 440 27.69 -10.69 -22.16
N ALA A 441 27.23 -11.03 -23.37
CA ALA A 441 26.36 -10.15 -24.15
C ALA A 441 24.94 -10.09 -23.56
N ALA A 442 24.46 -11.21 -23.00
CA ALA A 442 23.20 -11.26 -22.25
C ALA A 442 23.28 -10.44 -20.96
N GLU A 443 24.40 -10.50 -20.23
CA GLU A 443 24.62 -9.65 -19.06
C GLU A 443 24.62 -8.16 -19.43
N GLN A 444 25.25 -7.79 -20.54
CA GLN A 444 25.24 -6.41 -21.04
C GLN A 444 23.81 -5.95 -21.38
N LEU A 445 23.01 -6.78 -22.06
CA LEU A 445 21.61 -6.47 -22.34
C LEU A 445 20.79 -6.30 -21.06
N ARG A 446 20.93 -7.22 -20.11
CA ARG A 446 20.26 -7.18 -18.81
C ARG A 446 20.63 -5.90 -18.05
N ASN A 447 21.90 -5.57 -17.96
CA ASN A 447 22.37 -4.40 -17.23
C ASN A 447 21.86 -3.10 -17.84
N ALA A 448 21.71 -3.03 -19.17
CA ALA A 448 21.11 -1.87 -19.86
C ALA A 448 19.63 -1.67 -19.53
N SER A 449 18.92 -2.72 -19.09
CA SER A 449 17.51 -2.64 -18.68
C SER A 449 17.31 -2.11 -17.26
N ILE A 450 18.37 -2.04 -16.45
CA ILE A 450 18.32 -1.55 -15.08
C ILE A 450 18.36 -0.02 -15.10
N ALA A 451 17.35 0.62 -14.52
CA ALA A 451 17.35 2.07 -14.37
C ALA A 451 18.54 2.56 -13.55
N THR A 452 18.91 3.84 -13.70
CA THR A 452 20.00 4.46 -12.94
C THR A 452 19.52 5.71 -12.20
N GLY A 453 20.26 6.11 -11.16
CA GLY A 453 19.98 7.32 -10.39
C GLY A 453 18.60 7.30 -9.72
N GLU A 454 17.90 8.44 -9.74
CA GLU A 454 16.60 8.59 -9.04
C GLU A 454 15.50 7.65 -9.56
N ASN A 455 15.53 7.30 -10.85
CA ASN A 455 14.54 6.40 -11.43
C ASN A 455 14.71 4.97 -10.89
N HIS A 456 15.95 4.52 -10.71
CA HIS A 456 16.25 3.23 -10.08
C HIS A 456 15.62 3.14 -8.68
N LEU A 457 15.85 4.15 -7.84
CA LEU A 457 15.29 4.20 -6.49
C LEU A 457 13.76 4.18 -6.49
N LYS A 458 13.12 4.84 -7.46
CA LYS A 458 11.65 4.82 -7.61
C LYS A 458 11.13 3.45 -8.04
N GLU A 459 11.84 2.76 -8.93
CA GLU A 459 11.49 1.40 -9.35
C GLU A 459 11.64 0.40 -8.20
N LEU A 460 12.72 0.48 -7.42
CA LEU A 460 12.89 -0.33 -6.21
C LEU A 460 11.83 -0.04 -5.14
N GLN A 461 11.47 1.24 -4.93
CA GLN A 461 10.36 1.62 -4.04
C GLN A 461 9.04 1.03 -4.52
N ASN A 462 8.76 1.07 -5.82
CA ASN A 462 7.55 0.49 -6.38
C ASN A 462 7.53 -1.03 -6.20
N ALA A 463 8.64 -1.71 -6.49
CA ALA A 463 8.77 -3.15 -6.28
C ALA A 463 8.54 -3.52 -4.80
N LEU A 464 9.22 -2.84 -3.86
CA LEU A 464 9.05 -3.12 -2.44
C LEU A 464 7.60 -2.87 -1.96
N ASN A 465 6.93 -1.82 -2.44
CA ASN A 465 5.52 -1.59 -2.12
C ASN A 465 4.62 -2.72 -2.62
N LEU A 466 4.78 -3.13 -3.89
CA LEU A 466 4.01 -4.23 -4.48
C LEU A 466 4.28 -5.55 -3.76
N SER A 467 5.53 -5.81 -3.36
CA SER A 467 5.87 -6.97 -2.54
C SER A 467 5.14 -6.94 -1.21
N ILE A 468 5.17 -5.82 -0.48
CA ILE A 468 4.46 -5.71 0.80
C ILE A 468 2.96 -5.93 0.61
N ASP A 469 2.36 -5.36 -0.44
CA ASP A 469 0.93 -5.55 -0.74
C ASP A 469 0.60 -7.03 -1.01
N GLU A 470 1.43 -7.73 -1.80
CA GLU A 470 1.28 -9.16 -2.06
C GLU A 470 1.43 -9.98 -0.78
N LEU A 471 2.49 -9.75 -0.01
CA LEU A 471 2.75 -10.46 1.24
C LEU A 471 1.59 -10.26 2.24
N GLN A 472 1.10 -9.03 2.39
CA GLN A 472 -0.08 -8.73 3.21
C GLN A 472 -1.32 -9.45 2.69
N SER A 473 -1.53 -9.54 1.37
CA SER A 473 -2.65 -10.31 0.81
C SER A 473 -2.59 -11.81 1.14
N LYS A 474 -1.39 -12.33 1.40
CA LYS A 474 -1.11 -13.71 1.81
C LYS A 474 -1.07 -13.91 3.32
N GLY A 475 -1.48 -12.91 4.10
CA GLY A 475 -1.54 -13.04 5.55
C GLY A 475 -0.26 -12.68 6.28
N LEU A 476 0.79 -12.22 5.58
CA LEU A 476 2.07 -11.92 6.21
C LEU A 476 2.09 -10.52 6.83
N THR A 477 2.60 -10.43 8.04
CA THR A 477 2.78 -9.18 8.81
C THR A 477 4.25 -8.72 8.83
N GLY A 478 5.17 -9.58 8.41
CA GLY A 478 6.58 -9.27 8.28
C GLY A 478 7.36 -10.29 7.45
N GLY A 479 8.63 -10.00 7.22
CA GLY A 479 9.56 -10.88 6.50
C GLY A 479 11.03 -10.59 6.80
N HIS A 480 11.87 -11.62 6.69
CA HIS A 480 13.33 -11.50 6.85
C HIS A 480 14.01 -11.52 5.48
N THR A 481 14.53 -10.38 5.05
CA THR A 481 14.93 -10.19 3.67
C THR A 481 16.43 -10.09 3.45
N GLU A 482 16.93 -10.75 2.41
CA GLU A 482 18.30 -10.61 1.91
C GLU A 482 18.34 -9.76 0.64
N ASP A 483 18.28 -8.43 0.77
CA ASP A 483 18.28 -7.54 -0.41
C ASP A 483 19.49 -6.60 -0.49
N MET A 484 20.26 -6.46 0.61
CA MET A 484 21.17 -5.33 0.83
C MET A 484 22.29 -5.17 -0.21
N ASN A 485 22.61 -6.19 -1.03
CA ASN A 485 23.73 -6.14 -1.98
C ASN A 485 23.37 -6.60 -3.41
N TYR A 486 22.09 -6.52 -3.80
CA TYR A 486 21.64 -6.99 -5.13
C TYR A 486 21.16 -5.90 -6.07
N TYR A 487 20.86 -4.71 -5.56
CA TYR A 487 20.17 -3.65 -6.31
C TYR A 487 21.00 -2.37 -6.41
N GLY A 488 22.31 -2.50 -6.60
CA GLY A 488 23.26 -1.39 -6.62
C GLY A 488 23.97 -1.21 -5.27
N PRO A 489 24.53 -0.02 -4.98
CA PRO A 489 25.14 0.26 -3.69
C PRO A 489 24.16 -0.01 -2.54
N TYR A 490 24.60 -0.64 -1.45
CA TYR A 490 23.73 -0.98 -0.33
C TYR A 490 23.00 0.23 0.28
N GLN A 491 23.56 1.44 0.16
CA GLN A 491 22.94 2.67 0.61
C GLN A 491 21.62 2.97 -0.13
N ASP A 492 21.54 2.61 -1.40
CA ASP A 492 20.34 2.79 -2.22
C ASP A 492 19.24 1.85 -1.71
N THR A 493 19.56 0.57 -1.54
CA THR A 493 18.63 -0.43 -1.01
C THR A 493 18.17 -0.05 0.40
N TYR A 494 19.09 0.32 1.30
CA TYR A 494 18.75 0.79 2.64
C TYR A 494 17.83 2.03 2.60
N ALA A 495 18.12 3.02 1.75
CA ALA A 495 17.31 4.22 1.62
C ALA A 495 15.89 3.90 1.12
N VAL A 496 15.74 2.93 0.21
CA VAL A 496 14.44 2.43 -0.25
C VAL A 496 13.66 1.82 0.90
N TYR A 497 14.24 0.87 1.64
CA TYR A 497 13.58 0.24 2.78
C TYR A 497 13.18 1.27 3.83
N LYS A 498 14.11 2.13 4.23
CA LYS A 498 13.85 3.19 5.22
C LYS A 498 12.71 4.10 4.82
N LYS A 499 12.67 4.51 3.55
CA LYS A 499 11.60 5.38 3.05
C LYS A 499 10.26 4.65 3.09
N VAL A 500 10.17 3.46 2.50
CA VAL A 500 8.92 2.70 2.40
C VAL A 500 8.37 2.34 3.78
N THR A 501 9.21 1.81 4.68
CA THR A 501 8.76 1.43 6.04
C THR A 501 8.32 2.66 6.85
N SER A 502 8.97 3.81 6.68
CA SER A 502 8.56 5.07 7.34
C SER A 502 7.24 5.66 6.82
N GLU A 503 6.90 5.41 5.55
CA GLU A 503 5.65 5.91 4.94
C GLU A 503 4.47 4.97 5.23
N ARG A 504 4.72 3.66 5.33
CA ARG A 504 3.69 2.63 5.53
C ARG A 504 3.42 2.30 6.99
N GLN A 505 4.48 2.06 7.78
CA GLN A 505 4.41 1.57 9.17
C GLN A 505 3.39 0.44 9.35
N ASP A 506 3.39 -0.51 8.42
CA ASP A 506 2.37 -1.57 8.35
C ASP A 506 2.92 -2.94 7.94
N PHE A 507 4.25 -3.09 7.88
CA PHE A 507 4.93 -4.34 7.62
C PHE A 507 6.29 -4.36 8.32
N LYS A 508 6.68 -5.49 8.90
CA LYS A 508 7.90 -5.64 9.70
C LYS A 508 9.02 -6.27 8.88
N CYS A 509 10.13 -5.56 8.70
CA CYS A 509 11.26 -6.01 7.90
C CYS A 509 12.50 -6.28 8.76
N ASN A 510 12.99 -7.52 8.79
CA ASN A 510 14.31 -7.85 9.29
C ASN A 510 15.29 -7.90 8.11
N LEU A 511 16.30 -7.03 8.10
CA LEU A 511 17.21 -6.89 6.97
C LEU A 511 18.48 -7.71 7.21
N LEU A 512 18.59 -8.86 6.56
CA LEU A 512 19.83 -9.62 6.50
C LEU A 512 20.89 -8.81 5.74
N ILE A 513 22.12 -8.81 6.27
CA ILE A 513 23.21 -8.00 5.74
C ILE A 513 24.17 -8.90 4.99
N HIS A 514 24.22 -8.79 3.67
CA HIS A 514 25.12 -9.60 2.84
C HIS A 514 26.59 -9.41 3.26
N HIS A 515 27.35 -10.51 3.37
CA HIS A 515 28.71 -10.52 3.90
C HIS A 515 29.68 -9.54 3.22
N GLU A 516 29.55 -9.33 1.90
CA GLU A 516 30.41 -8.40 1.15
C GLU A 516 30.28 -6.93 1.55
N VAL A 517 29.13 -6.55 2.11
CA VAL A 517 28.87 -5.16 2.56
C VAL A 517 28.75 -5.05 4.07
N PHE A 518 28.89 -6.17 4.79
CA PHE A 518 28.64 -6.24 6.23
C PHE A 518 29.49 -5.28 7.05
N GLU A 519 30.81 -5.35 6.92
CA GLU A 519 31.72 -4.49 7.70
C GLU A 519 31.49 -3.00 7.41
N ALA A 520 31.27 -2.66 6.13
CA ALA A 520 30.97 -1.29 5.71
C ALA A 520 29.66 -0.80 6.33
N MET A 521 28.59 -1.60 6.25
CA MET A 521 27.29 -1.27 6.81
C MET A 521 27.31 -1.17 8.35
N MET A 522 27.99 -2.07 9.03
CA MET A 522 28.09 -2.06 10.49
C MET A 522 28.97 -0.91 11.03
N SER A 523 29.87 -0.39 10.20
CA SER A 523 30.67 0.80 10.52
C SER A 523 29.92 2.12 10.29
N GLU A 524 28.81 2.09 9.57
CA GLU A 524 27.93 3.24 9.36
C GLU A 524 26.92 3.42 10.51
N LYS A 525 26.46 4.65 10.70
CA LYS A 525 25.40 4.98 11.68
C LYS A 525 24.05 5.01 11.01
N PHE A 526 23.53 3.85 10.66
CA PHE A 526 22.16 3.75 10.19
C PHE A 526 21.16 4.00 11.33
N THR A 527 19.97 4.49 10.96
CA THR A 527 18.87 4.69 11.89
C THR A 527 17.62 4.05 11.32
N PHE A 528 16.96 3.27 12.17
CA PHE A 528 15.81 2.45 11.84
C PHE A 528 14.68 2.74 12.82
N ASP A 529 13.45 2.53 12.38
CA ASP A 529 12.32 2.38 13.28
C ASP A 529 12.27 0.91 13.72
N GLU A 530 12.82 0.60 14.90
CA GLU A 530 12.96 -0.79 15.39
C GLU A 530 11.62 -1.54 15.48
N GLN A 531 10.48 -0.83 15.39
CA GLN A 531 9.17 -1.47 15.31
C GLN A 531 8.90 -2.12 13.94
N PHE A 532 9.39 -1.54 12.84
CA PHE A 532 9.05 -1.96 11.47
C PHE A 532 10.27 -2.29 10.60
N MET A 533 11.47 -1.92 11.03
CA MET A 533 12.71 -2.15 10.29
C MET A 533 13.85 -2.36 11.28
N GLU A 534 14.57 -3.46 11.13
CA GLU A 534 15.75 -3.75 11.94
C GLU A 534 16.85 -4.42 11.11
N LEU A 535 18.08 -4.36 11.61
CA LEU A 535 19.20 -5.10 11.04
C LEU A 535 19.29 -6.50 11.64
N GLY A 536 19.29 -7.49 10.76
CA GLY A 536 19.42 -8.90 11.09
C GLY A 536 20.86 -9.41 11.13
N ALA A 537 21.00 -10.71 10.87
CA ALA A 537 22.26 -11.44 10.84
C ALA A 537 23.11 -11.07 9.60
N MET A 538 24.42 -11.37 9.66
CA MET A 538 25.26 -11.37 8.47
C MET A 538 24.92 -12.57 7.59
N LYS A 539 24.53 -12.34 6.33
CA LYS A 539 24.18 -13.38 5.39
C LYS A 539 25.37 -13.82 4.54
N ILE A 540 25.67 -15.12 4.58
CA ILE A 540 26.79 -15.79 3.90
C ILE A 540 26.23 -16.91 3.00
N PHE A 541 26.97 -17.26 1.94
CA PHE A 541 26.71 -18.48 1.17
C PHE A 541 27.82 -19.51 1.42
N ALA A 542 27.47 -20.70 1.90
CA ALA A 542 28.44 -21.79 2.06
C ALA A 542 28.59 -22.61 0.77
N ASP A 543 27.51 -22.78 0.01
CA ASP A 543 27.47 -23.54 -1.23
C ASP A 543 26.41 -23.02 -2.23
N GLY A 544 26.20 -23.76 -3.33
CA GLY A 544 25.19 -23.45 -4.34
C GLY A 544 23.87 -24.21 -4.14
N SER A 545 23.25 -24.68 -5.23
CA SER A 545 21.94 -25.37 -5.22
C SER A 545 21.99 -26.78 -5.80
N LEU A 546 21.02 -27.62 -5.44
CA LEU A 546 20.91 -28.99 -5.97
C LEU A 546 20.56 -29.01 -7.46
N GLY A 547 19.63 -28.15 -7.89
CA GLY A 547 19.22 -28.05 -9.30
C GLY A 547 20.41 -27.74 -10.22
N GLY A 548 21.23 -26.75 -9.84
CA GLY A 548 22.46 -26.37 -10.53
C GLY A 548 23.65 -27.32 -10.31
N GLU A 549 23.49 -28.35 -9.47
CA GLU A 549 24.55 -29.29 -9.06
C GLU A 549 25.75 -28.58 -8.41
N THR A 550 25.53 -27.46 -7.72
CA THR A 550 26.57 -26.66 -7.08
C THR A 550 26.54 -26.74 -5.56
N ALA A 551 25.47 -27.24 -4.96
CA ALA A 551 25.43 -27.55 -3.53
C ALA A 551 26.53 -28.57 -3.16
N ALA A 552 27.24 -28.34 -2.06
CA ALA A 552 28.42 -29.10 -1.69
C ALA A 552 28.05 -30.37 -0.94
N LEU A 553 28.32 -31.52 -1.55
CA LEU A 553 27.93 -32.83 -1.03
C LEU A 553 29.12 -33.64 -0.49
N GLN A 554 28.89 -34.45 0.53
CA GLN A 554 29.94 -35.36 1.04
C GLN A 554 30.28 -36.46 0.02
N GLU A 555 29.28 -36.86 -0.77
CA GLU A 555 29.40 -37.85 -1.85
C GLU A 555 29.08 -37.24 -3.22
N ASN A 556 29.54 -37.89 -4.30
CA ASN A 556 29.33 -37.39 -5.67
C ASN A 556 27.83 -37.25 -6.00
N TYR A 557 27.48 -36.28 -6.84
CA TYR A 557 26.18 -36.26 -7.49
C TYR A 557 25.97 -37.54 -8.29
N THR A 558 24.77 -38.12 -8.17
CA THR A 558 24.34 -39.28 -8.97
C THR A 558 24.23 -38.91 -10.45
N SER A 559 23.71 -37.71 -10.74
CA SER A 559 23.60 -37.18 -12.10
C SER A 559 24.95 -36.82 -12.73
N LYS A 560 25.99 -36.61 -11.91
CA LYS A 560 27.32 -36.16 -12.36
C LYS A 560 28.45 -36.84 -11.58
N PRO A 561 28.81 -38.09 -11.94
CA PRO A 561 29.86 -38.83 -11.26
C PRO A 561 31.19 -38.09 -11.21
N GLY A 562 31.86 -38.12 -10.05
CA GLY A 562 33.13 -37.42 -9.81
C GLY A 562 32.99 -35.94 -9.43
N TRP A 563 31.78 -35.41 -9.37
CA TRP A 563 31.49 -34.04 -8.96
C TRP A 563 30.73 -34.01 -7.63
N LYS A 564 31.15 -33.15 -6.70
CA LYS A 564 30.57 -33.00 -5.36
C LYS A 564 29.98 -31.61 -5.11
N GLY A 565 29.78 -30.81 -6.15
CA GLY A 565 29.48 -29.39 -5.98
C GLY A 565 30.68 -28.59 -5.50
N MET A 566 30.43 -27.44 -4.88
CA MET A 566 31.49 -26.52 -4.45
C MET A 566 31.15 -25.79 -3.15
N LEU A 567 32.15 -25.73 -2.27
CA LEU A 567 32.16 -24.78 -1.17
C LEU A 567 32.56 -23.41 -1.73
N ILE A 568 31.82 -22.37 -1.34
CA ILE A 568 32.10 -20.98 -1.75
C ILE A 568 33.29 -20.43 -0.95
N HIS A 569 33.39 -20.79 0.33
CA HIS A 569 34.47 -20.38 1.21
C HIS A 569 35.26 -21.59 1.71
N SER A 570 36.58 -21.44 1.79
CA SER A 570 37.42 -22.35 2.57
C SER A 570 37.12 -22.23 4.07
N ASP A 571 37.51 -23.24 4.87
CA ASP A 571 37.32 -23.22 6.33
C ASP A 571 37.88 -21.94 6.98
N GLU A 572 39.04 -21.47 6.50
CA GLU A 572 39.68 -20.26 7.01
C GLU A 572 38.90 -18.99 6.63
N GLN A 573 38.37 -18.91 5.40
CA GLN A 573 37.53 -17.78 5.00
C GLN A 573 36.19 -17.77 5.74
N MET A 574 35.56 -18.93 5.90
CA MET A 574 34.32 -19.05 6.67
C MET A 574 34.55 -18.65 8.14
N ARG A 575 35.64 -19.13 8.75
CA ARG A 575 36.07 -18.73 10.10
C ARG A 575 36.25 -17.21 10.21
N GLN A 576 36.91 -16.57 9.26
CA GLN A 576 37.10 -15.11 9.24
C GLN A 576 35.79 -14.35 9.17
N LEU A 577 34.79 -14.87 8.45
CA LEU A 577 33.45 -14.28 8.41
C LEU A 577 32.73 -14.42 9.77
N PHE A 578 32.80 -15.58 10.41
CA PHE A 578 32.30 -15.74 11.78
C PHE A 578 32.98 -14.78 12.77
N GLU A 579 34.31 -14.64 12.70
CA GLU A 579 35.06 -13.70 13.53
C GLU A 579 34.63 -12.24 13.28
N LEU A 580 34.41 -11.87 12.01
CA LEU A 580 33.94 -10.54 11.64
C LEU A 580 32.55 -10.25 12.23
N ALA A 581 31.60 -11.16 12.06
CA ALA A 581 30.26 -10.99 12.64
C ALA A 581 30.31 -10.93 14.18
N ASN A 582 31.13 -11.78 14.80
CA ASN A 582 31.33 -11.80 16.25
C ASN A 582 31.92 -10.48 16.78
N ALA A 583 32.86 -9.86 16.05
CA ALA A 583 33.43 -8.56 16.41
C ALA A 583 32.39 -7.42 16.46
N TYR A 584 31.27 -7.57 15.75
CA TYR A 584 30.13 -6.64 15.78
C TYR A 584 28.94 -7.16 16.61
N ASN A 585 29.11 -8.25 17.37
CA ASN A 585 28.06 -8.90 18.17
C ASN A 585 26.79 -9.19 17.34
N ARG A 586 26.99 -9.78 16.16
CA ARG A 586 25.92 -10.22 15.26
C ARG A 586 26.01 -11.72 14.97
N PRO A 587 24.88 -12.44 14.93
CA PRO A 587 24.85 -13.79 14.38
C PRO A 587 25.09 -13.78 12.86
N VAL A 588 25.40 -14.95 12.32
CA VAL A 588 25.42 -15.22 10.89
C VAL A 588 24.19 -16.02 10.48
N ALA A 589 23.73 -15.81 9.26
CA ALA A 589 22.72 -16.61 8.57
C ALA A 589 23.37 -17.17 7.30
N ILE A 590 23.40 -18.49 7.13
CA ILE A 590 24.26 -19.14 6.14
C ILE A 590 23.41 -20.00 5.21
N HIS A 591 23.36 -19.64 3.93
CA HIS A 591 22.84 -20.50 2.88
C HIS A 591 23.63 -21.81 2.87
N THR A 592 22.93 -22.92 3.14
CA THR A 592 23.51 -24.25 3.31
C THR A 592 22.56 -25.31 2.77
N ILE A 593 22.81 -25.80 1.56
CA ILE A 593 21.95 -26.81 0.93
C ILE A 593 22.54 -28.23 1.09
N GLY A 594 23.81 -28.41 0.76
CA GLY A 594 24.47 -29.70 0.79
C GLY A 594 25.02 -30.10 2.16
N ASP A 595 25.11 -31.41 2.38
CA ASP A 595 25.58 -32.01 3.64
C ASP A 595 27.07 -31.75 3.94
N ALA A 596 27.92 -31.51 2.93
CA ALA A 596 29.30 -31.11 3.16
C ALA A 596 29.43 -29.63 3.56
N ALA A 597 28.55 -28.75 3.06
CA ALA A 597 28.50 -27.37 3.51
C ALA A 597 28.07 -27.29 4.98
N LEU A 598 27.05 -28.06 5.35
CA LEU A 598 26.59 -28.14 6.74
C LEU A 598 27.67 -28.72 7.67
N GLU A 599 28.37 -29.76 7.24
CA GLU A 599 29.52 -30.34 7.96
C GLU A 599 30.61 -29.30 8.25
N GLN A 600 30.95 -28.46 7.26
CA GLN A 600 31.95 -27.40 7.43
C GLN A 600 31.53 -26.42 8.54
N ILE A 601 30.27 -25.98 8.52
CA ILE A 601 29.73 -25.01 9.48
C ILE A 601 29.69 -25.61 10.89
N ILE A 602 29.17 -26.83 11.05
CA ILE A 602 29.12 -27.54 12.33
C ILE A 602 30.53 -27.71 12.90
N SER A 603 31.47 -28.18 12.07
CA SER A 603 32.86 -28.39 12.48
C SER A 603 33.54 -27.09 12.96
N LEU A 604 33.22 -25.94 12.35
CA LEU A 604 33.72 -24.64 12.81
C LEU A 604 33.11 -24.24 14.15
N LEU A 605 31.80 -24.39 14.32
CA LEU A 605 31.07 -24.05 15.55
C LEU A 605 31.43 -24.97 16.73
N GLU A 606 31.82 -26.21 16.47
CA GLU A 606 32.32 -27.11 17.52
C GLU A 606 33.75 -26.76 17.98
N LYS A 607 34.54 -26.16 17.09
CA LYS A 607 35.96 -25.89 17.33
C LYS A 607 36.23 -24.51 17.92
N PHE A 608 35.40 -23.53 17.57
CA PHE A 608 35.60 -22.13 17.93
C PHE A 608 34.37 -21.58 18.64
N ASP A 609 34.62 -20.65 19.54
CA ASP A 609 33.57 -20.00 20.30
C ASP A 609 33.10 -18.73 19.59
N PHE A 610 31.84 -18.73 19.17
CA PHE A 610 31.17 -17.62 18.52
C PHE A 610 29.86 -17.30 19.25
N GLU A 611 29.92 -17.14 20.59
CA GLU A 611 28.73 -16.81 21.38
C GLU A 611 28.03 -15.56 20.83
N GLN A 612 26.72 -15.67 20.66
CA GLN A 612 25.86 -14.59 20.20
C GLN A 612 24.59 -14.57 21.05
N PRO A 613 23.97 -13.39 21.24
CA PRO A 613 22.70 -13.29 21.96
C PRO A 613 21.54 -13.98 21.21
N LEU A 614 21.69 -14.18 19.90
CA LEU A 614 20.73 -14.85 19.03
C LEU A 614 21.41 -16.04 18.35
N PRO A 615 20.66 -17.09 17.98
CA PRO A 615 21.24 -18.25 17.31
C PRO A 615 21.82 -17.87 15.95
N HIS A 616 22.87 -18.60 15.53
CA HIS A 616 23.24 -18.62 14.13
C HIS A 616 22.17 -19.35 13.33
N ARG A 617 21.94 -18.90 12.10
CA ARG A 617 20.86 -19.40 11.26
C ARG A 617 21.43 -20.22 10.12
N ILE A 618 20.99 -21.47 9.97
CA ILE A 618 21.25 -22.30 8.80
C ILE A 618 20.06 -22.13 7.87
N ILE A 619 20.28 -21.50 6.71
CA ILE A 619 19.24 -21.29 5.71
C ILE A 619 19.23 -22.49 4.77
N HIS A 620 18.04 -22.98 4.47
CA HIS A 620 17.69 -24.20 3.75
C HIS A 620 17.88 -25.47 4.57
N ALA A 621 19.12 -25.78 4.97
CA ALA A 621 19.47 -27.08 5.56
C ALA A 621 18.81 -28.24 4.79
N SER A 622 18.96 -28.25 3.46
CA SER A 622 18.15 -29.12 2.61
C SER A 622 18.49 -30.59 2.79
N ILE A 623 19.78 -30.95 2.90
CA ILE A 623 20.22 -32.33 3.10
C ILE A 623 20.87 -32.45 4.48
N VAL A 624 20.19 -33.13 5.41
CA VAL A 624 20.66 -33.30 6.78
C VAL A 624 20.47 -34.74 7.24
N ASN A 625 21.57 -35.45 7.43
CA ASN A 625 21.54 -36.80 7.97
C ASN A 625 21.49 -36.79 9.52
N GLU A 626 21.18 -37.95 10.11
CA GLU A 626 21.04 -38.11 11.57
C GLU A 626 22.30 -37.69 12.35
N GLU A 627 23.50 -37.96 11.82
CA GLU A 627 24.77 -37.60 12.46
C GLU A 627 24.93 -36.08 12.58
N LEU A 628 24.60 -35.34 11.51
CA LEU A 628 24.63 -33.88 11.51
C LEU A 628 23.61 -33.33 12.52
N ILE A 629 22.39 -33.89 12.58
CA ILE A 629 21.37 -33.47 13.56
C ILE A 629 21.87 -33.64 15.00
N GLU A 630 22.51 -34.77 15.35
CA GLU A 630 23.03 -35.00 16.70
C GLU A 630 24.12 -34.00 17.13
N ARG A 631 24.87 -33.49 16.16
CA ARG A 631 25.88 -32.45 16.40
C ARG A 631 25.24 -31.07 16.51
N MET A 632 24.30 -30.76 15.61
CA MET A 632 23.50 -29.54 15.61
C MET A 632 22.81 -29.25 16.96
N LYS A 633 22.29 -30.29 17.64
CA LYS A 633 21.64 -30.19 18.97
C LYS A 633 22.44 -29.45 20.04
N LYS A 634 23.77 -29.44 19.92
CA LYS A 634 24.68 -28.91 20.93
C LYS A 634 25.14 -27.50 20.61
N LEU A 635 24.72 -26.95 19.47
CA LEU A 635 25.17 -25.68 18.95
C LEU A 635 24.05 -24.62 19.05
N PRO A 636 24.39 -23.33 19.20
CA PRO A 636 23.42 -22.25 19.27
C PRO A 636 22.88 -21.92 17.87
N ILE A 637 22.15 -22.85 17.26
CA ILE A 637 21.65 -22.72 15.90
C ILE A 637 20.13 -22.81 15.79
N ALA A 638 19.61 -22.13 14.78
CA ALA A 638 18.25 -22.27 14.28
C ALA A 638 18.29 -22.52 12.77
N VAL A 639 17.19 -23.00 12.21
CA VAL A 639 17.09 -23.34 10.78
C VAL A 639 15.95 -22.55 10.14
N ASP A 640 16.24 -21.92 9.02
CA ASP A 640 15.25 -21.34 8.11
C ASP A 640 14.97 -22.35 7.00
N ILE A 641 13.80 -22.98 7.04
CA ILE A 641 13.40 -24.02 6.09
C ILE A 641 12.43 -23.43 5.07
N GLN A 642 12.54 -23.85 3.82
CA GLN A 642 11.58 -23.54 2.74
C GLN A 642 10.78 -24.80 2.42
N PRO A 643 9.63 -25.05 3.08
CA PRO A 643 8.90 -26.29 2.87
C PRO A 643 8.45 -26.51 1.42
N THR A 644 8.19 -25.43 0.66
CA THR A 644 7.83 -25.50 -0.76
C THR A 644 8.90 -26.17 -1.63
N PHE A 645 10.18 -26.20 -1.21
CA PHE A 645 11.21 -26.97 -1.91
C PHE A 645 10.89 -28.47 -1.94
N ILE A 646 10.09 -28.99 -0.99
CA ILE A 646 9.63 -30.38 -1.01
C ILE A 646 8.85 -30.67 -2.30
N THR A 647 7.95 -29.77 -2.71
CA THR A 647 7.09 -29.96 -3.87
C THR A 647 7.79 -29.61 -5.18
N SER A 648 8.69 -28.63 -5.19
CA SER A 648 9.42 -28.21 -6.40
C SER A 648 10.67 -29.07 -6.69
N ASP A 649 11.42 -29.49 -5.68
CA ASP A 649 12.64 -30.31 -5.85
C ASP A 649 12.32 -31.82 -5.87
N GLY A 650 11.29 -32.24 -5.13
CA GLY A 650 10.87 -33.63 -5.00
C GLY A 650 10.79 -34.43 -6.32
N PRO A 651 10.28 -33.88 -7.44
CA PRO A 651 10.18 -34.60 -8.71
C PRO A 651 11.53 -35.04 -9.30
N TRP A 652 12.64 -34.41 -8.92
CA TRP A 652 13.95 -34.61 -9.55
C TRP A 652 15.11 -34.82 -8.56
N ILE A 653 14.93 -34.59 -7.26
CA ILE A 653 16.00 -34.68 -6.26
C ILE A 653 16.70 -36.05 -6.23
N GLU A 654 15.95 -37.15 -6.36
CA GLU A 654 16.54 -38.50 -6.44
C GLU A 654 17.47 -38.68 -7.63
N GLN A 655 17.20 -38.00 -8.75
CA GLN A 655 18.07 -38.06 -9.94
C GLN A 655 19.42 -37.37 -9.66
N LYS A 656 19.42 -36.35 -8.79
CA LYS A 656 20.61 -35.59 -8.41
C LYS A 656 21.46 -36.31 -7.37
N ILE A 657 20.85 -36.84 -6.31
CA ILE A 657 21.59 -37.37 -5.15
C ILE A 657 21.33 -38.86 -4.85
N GLY A 658 20.48 -39.53 -5.63
CA GLY A 658 20.11 -40.94 -5.41
C GLY A 658 19.07 -41.11 -4.30
N ALA A 659 18.35 -42.22 -4.36
CA ALA A 659 17.22 -42.50 -3.46
C ALA A 659 17.61 -42.54 -1.98
N ASP A 660 18.75 -43.14 -1.64
CA ASP A 660 19.17 -43.29 -0.24
C ASP A 660 19.38 -41.93 0.43
N ARG A 661 20.07 -40.99 -0.24
CA ARG A 661 20.32 -39.64 0.29
C ARG A 661 19.11 -38.72 0.19
N ALA A 662 18.20 -38.96 -0.75
CA ALA A 662 16.94 -38.22 -0.84
C ALA A 662 16.07 -38.41 0.42
N ASN A 663 16.25 -39.50 1.17
CA ASN A 663 15.57 -39.70 2.47
C ASN A 663 16.01 -38.70 3.55
N TYR A 664 17.13 -37.99 3.36
CA TYR A 664 17.62 -36.95 4.29
C TYR A 664 17.17 -35.54 3.87
N ALA A 665 16.29 -35.43 2.86
CA ALA A 665 15.86 -34.14 2.32
C ALA A 665 14.77 -33.48 3.18
N TYR A 666 15.01 -32.22 3.57
CA TYR A 666 14.11 -31.36 4.35
C TYR A 666 13.61 -32.06 5.62
N ALA A 667 14.54 -32.39 6.54
CA ALA A 667 14.31 -33.16 7.76
C ALA A 667 13.61 -32.37 8.88
N ILE A 668 12.46 -31.75 8.57
CA ILE A 668 11.75 -30.80 9.46
C ILE A 668 11.40 -31.46 10.80
N LYS A 669 10.77 -32.64 10.77
CA LYS A 669 10.29 -33.30 11.99
C LYS A 669 11.45 -33.72 12.87
N SER A 670 12.50 -34.29 12.27
CA SER A 670 13.70 -34.71 12.98
C SER A 670 14.45 -33.53 13.61
N LEU A 671 14.56 -32.40 12.93
CA LEU A 671 15.15 -31.16 13.48
C LEU A 671 14.31 -30.61 14.66
N MET A 672 12.98 -30.58 14.53
CA MET A 672 12.10 -30.14 15.62
C MET A 672 12.18 -31.08 16.84
N GLN A 673 12.17 -32.40 16.63
CA GLN A 673 12.34 -33.39 17.70
C GLN A 673 13.70 -33.30 18.39
N ALA A 674 14.71 -32.82 17.65
CA ALA A 674 16.02 -32.52 18.20
C ALA A 674 16.05 -31.25 19.08
N GLY A 675 14.95 -30.49 19.16
CA GLY A 675 14.86 -29.24 19.91
C GLY A 675 15.45 -28.05 19.14
N ILE A 676 15.75 -28.21 17.84
CA ILE A 676 16.26 -27.15 16.99
C ILE A 676 15.08 -26.30 16.52
N THR A 677 15.24 -24.97 16.65
CA THR A 677 14.22 -24.02 16.21
C THR A 677 14.15 -24.02 14.68
N CYS A 678 12.96 -24.27 14.12
CA CYS A 678 12.72 -24.30 12.68
C CYS A 678 11.71 -23.22 12.31
N ALA A 679 12.15 -22.20 11.57
CA ALA A 679 11.29 -21.16 11.02
C ALA A 679 11.01 -21.44 9.53
N GLY A 680 9.86 -21.00 9.05
CA GLY A 680 9.40 -21.21 7.67
C GLY A 680 9.59 -19.97 6.82
N GLY A 681 10.18 -20.13 5.64
CA GLY A 681 10.30 -19.07 4.64
C GLY A 681 9.96 -19.56 3.24
N SER A 682 9.80 -18.65 2.29
CA SER A 682 9.51 -18.99 0.89
C SER A 682 10.76 -19.00 0.01
N ASP A 683 11.80 -18.25 0.37
CA ASP A 683 12.85 -17.84 -0.57
C ASP A 683 12.27 -17.13 -1.81
N GLY A 684 11.13 -16.44 -1.65
CA GLY A 684 10.49 -15.71 -2.74
C GLY A 684 11.46 -14.69 -3.35
N PRO A 685 11.52 -14.55 -4.68
CA PRO A 685 10.61 -15.07 -5.69
C PRO A 685 10.98 -16.46 -6.26
N VAL A 686 11.86 -17.23 -5.62
CA VAL A 686 12.19 -18.59 -6.07
C VAL A 686 10.94 -19.47 -5.99
N GLU A 687 10.24 -19.42 -4.86
CA GLU A 687 8.95 -20.08 -4.65
C GLU A 687 7.83 -19.08 -4.40
N SER A 688 6.60 -19.60 -4.36
CA SER A 688 5.43 -18.84 -3.91
C SER A 688 5.65 -18.30 -2.48
N VAL A 689 5.30 -17.03 -2.28
CA VAL A 689 5.31 -16.38 -0.96
C VAL A 689 4.10 -16.73 -0.09
N ASP A 690 3.17 -17.55 -0.59
CA ASP A 690 1.97 -17.96 0.12
C ASP A 690 2.29 -19.00 1.22
N PRO A 691 2.17 -18.66 2.52
CA PRO A 691 2.51 -19.59 3.60
C PRO A 691 1.65 -20.86 3.60
N LEU A 692 0.45 -20.82 3.04
CA LEU A 692 -0.43 -22.01 2.98
C LEU A 692 0.16 -23.11 2.11
N GLU A 693 0.89 -22.76 1.04
CA GLU A 693 1.62 -23.74 0.21
C GLU A 693 2.78 -24.38 0.97
N GLY A 694 3.50 -23.60 1.77
CA GLY A 694 4.57 -24.09 2.64
C GLY A 694 4.04 -24.99 3.76
N ILE A 695 2.96 -24.58 4.42
CA ILE A 695 2.27 -25.39 5.44
C ILE A 695 1.81 -26.71 4.81
N TYR A 696 1.14 -26.66 3.66
CA TYR A 696 0.71 -27.86 2.94
C TYR A 696 1.87 -28.79 2.61
N ALA A 697 2.97 -28.26 2.09
CA ALA A 697 4.15 -29.04 1.76
C ALA A 697 4.74 -29.75 2.99
N ALA A 698 4.82 -29.06 4.13
CA ALA A 698 5.33 -29.60 5.39
C ALA A 698 4.41 -30.67 6.01
N THR A 699 3.08 -30.47 5.93
CA THR A 699 2.09 -31.38 6.56
C THR A 699 1.80 -32.60 5.70
N ASN A 700 1.73 -32.44 4.38
CA ASN A 700 1.28 -33.49 3.47
C ASN A 700 2.45 -34.25 2.84
N ARG A 701 3.56 -33.57 2.55
CA ARG A 701 4.73 -34.15 1.87
C ARG A 701 4.38 -34.99 0.63
N LEU A 702 3.50 -34.43 -0.20
CA LEU A 702 3.05 -35.02 -1.46
C LEU A 702 3.70 -34.31 -2.64
N VAL A 703 4.30 -35.07 -3.54
CA VAL A 703 4.96 -34.60 -4.76
C VAL A 703 4.33 -35.32 -5.94
N ASN A 704 3.66 -34.60 -6.84
CA ASN A 704 2.90 -35.18 -7.95
C ASN A 704 1.98 -36.33 -7.49
N GLU A 705 1.24 -36.11 -6.40
CA GLU A 705 0.35 -37.09 -5.74
C GLU A 705 1.06 -38.33 -5.15
N ARG A 706 2.38 -38.30 -5.00
CA ARG A 706 3.17 -39.38 -4.39
C ARG A 706 3.79 -38.94 -3.08
N GLU A 707 3.84 -39.85 -2.12
CA GLU A 707 4.50 -39.65 -0.83
C GLU A 707 6.00 -39.37 -1.01
N PHE A 708 6.52 -38.35 -0.31
CA PHE A 708 7.94 -37.98 -0.32
C PHE A 708 8.46 -37.78 1.11
N VAL A 709 9.26 -38.73 1.59
CA VAL A 709 9.88 -38.68 2.94
C VAL A 709 8.82 -38.39 4.03
N VAL A 710 7.72 -39.14 4.03
CA VAL A 710 6.57 -38.93 4.94
C VAL A 710 6.90 -39.00 6.44
N ALA A 711 8.00 -39.65 6.80
CA ALA A 711 8.50 -39.66 8.18
C ALA A 711 8.84 -38.25 8.71
N GLU A 712 9.09 -37.30 7.80
CA GLU A 712 9.41 -35.90 8.11
C GLU A 712 8.20 -34.97 8.05
N GLN A 713 6.98 -35.52 8.03
CA GLN A 713 5.73 -34.76 8.16
C GLN A 713 5.61 -34.13 9.55
N VAL A 714 5.08 -32.91 9.59
CA VAL A 714 4.76 -32.19 10.83
C VAL A 714 3.25 -31.99 10.95
N SER A 715 2.74 -31.74 12.16
CA SER A 715 1.34 -31.36 12.34
C SER A 715 1.07 -29.95 11.79
N THR A 716 -0.19 -29.62 11.51
CA THR A 716 -0.57 -28.25 11.13
C THR A 716 -0.15 -27.23 12.19
N TYR A 717 -0.28 -27.56 13.48
CA TYR A 717 0.17 -26.70 14.57
C TYR A 717 1.68 -26.44 14.51
N GLU A 718 2.50 -27.50 14.32
CA GLU A 718 3.95 -27.38 14.15
C GLU A 718 4.31 -26.53 12.92
N ALA A 719 3.61 -26.70 11.81
CA ALA A 719 3.82 -25.91 10.60
C ALA A 719 3.43 -24.43 10.78
N VAL A 720 2.31 -24.13 11.44
CA VAL A 720 1.90 -22.74 11.75
C VAL A 720 2.90 -22.07 12.68
N LYS A 721 3.48 -22.81 13.64
CA LYS A 721 4.57 -22.30 14.50
C LYS A 721 5.79 -21.83 13.71
N MET A 722 6.13 -22.50 12.61
CA MET A 722 7.26 -22.12 11.74
C MET A 722 7.10 -20.69 11.21
N TYR A 723 5.87 -20.27 10.91
CA TYR A 723 5.53 -18.94 10.39
C TYR A 723 5.10 -17.94 11.47
N THR A 724 5.08 -18.31 12.75
CA THR A 724 4.64 -17.44 13.86
C THR A 724 5.69 -17.38 14.97
N THR A 725 5.60 -18.26 15.96
CA THR A 725 6.45 -18.24 17.15
C THR A 725 7.93 -18.48 16.81
N GLU A 726 8.23 -19.42 15.91
CA GLU A 726 9.61 -19.77 15.59
C GLU A 726 10.26 -18.69 14.71
N ALA A 727 9.51 -18.11 13.76
CA ALA A 727 9.95 -16.95 12.98
C ALA A 727 10.30 -15.75 13.87
N ALA A 728 9.48 -15.46 14.90
CA ALA A 728 9.80 -14.40 15.87
C ALA A 728 11.04 -14.72 16.72
N LYS A 729 11.19 -15.98 17.15
CA LYS A 729 12.27 -16.42 18.03
C LYS A 729 13.65 -16.32 17.40
N ILE A 730 13.80 -16.65 16.12
CA ILE A 730 15.11 -16.62 15.45
C ILE A 730 15.70 -15.21 15.28
N ILE A 731 14.90 -14.17 15.51
CA ILE A 731 15.33 -12.76 15.49
C ILE A 731 15.19 -12.08 16.86
N GLY A 732 14.90 -12.82 17.93
CA GLY A 732 14.86 -12.28 19.31
C GLY A 732 13.55 -11.62 19.72
N HIS A 733 12.46 -11.89 18.99
CA HIS A 733 11.13 -11.34 19.24
C HIS A 733 10.17 -12.33 19.90
N GLU A 734 10.64 -13.46 20.44
CA GLU A 734 9.81 -14.49 21.08
C GLU A 734 8.99 -14.00 22.27
N SER A 735 9.36 -12.86 22.88
CA SER A 735 8.65 -12.25 24.00
C SER A 735 7.65 -11.16 23.60
N THR A 736 7.59 -10.81 22.32
CA THR A 736 6.80 -9.68 21.81
C THR A 736 5.97 -10.00 20.57
N ARG A 737 6.29 -11.05 19.81
CA ARG A 737 5.63 -11.42 18.55
C ARG A 737 5.34 -12.91 18.46
N GLY A 738 4.48 -13.30 17.52
CA GLY A 738 4.21 -14.71 17.18
C GLY A 738 3.17 -15.41 18.05
N MET A 739 2.55 -14.72 19.01
CA MET A 739 1.45 -15.25 19.84
C MET A 739 0.35 -14.19 20.04
N VAL A 740 -0.89 -14.64 20.27
CA VAL A 740 -1.97 -13.76 20.75
C VAL A 740 -1.95 -13.75 22.28
N LYS A 741 -1.04 -12.95 22.84
CA LYS A 741 -0.77 -12.89 24.28
C LYS A 741 -0.63 -11.45 24.77
N VAL A 742 -1.03 -11.19 26.01
CA VAL A 742 -0.92 -9.84 26.60
C VAL A 742 0.53 -9.35 26.58
N GLY A 743 0.73 -8.14 26.09
CA GLY A 743 2.04 -7.51 25.89
C GLY A 743 2.65 -7.73 24.51
N TYR A 744 2.09 -8.61 23.68
CA TYR A 744 2.59 -8.88 22.33
C TYR A 744 2.02 -7.88 21.33
N ASP A 745 2.68 -7.72 20.21
CA ASP A 745 2.21 -6.98 19.05
C ASP A 745 0.85 -7.55 18.59
N ALA A 746 -0.10 -6.67 18.30
CA ALA A 746 -1.42 -7.02 17.81
C ALA A 746 -1.38 -7.35 16.30
N ASP A 747 -0.55 -8.31 15.93
CA ASP A 747 -0.42 -8.82 14.57
C ASP A 747 -1.28 -10.06 14.40
N PHE A 748 -2.17 -10.06 13.39
CA PHE A 748 -3.11 -11.16 13.15
C PHE A 748 -3.18 -11.54 11.68
N THR A 749 -3.30 -12.84 11.44
CA THR A 749 -3.72 -13.40 10.15
C THR A 749 -5.09 -14.03 10.35
N ILE A 750 -6.07 -13.57 9.58
CA ILE A 750 -7.47 -13.97 9.75
C ILE A 750 -7.91 -14.74 8.51
N PHE A 751 -8.34 -15.99 8.71
CA PHE A 751 -8.82 -16.89 7.66
C PHE A 751 -10.34 -17.11 7.74
N ASP A 752 -10.94 -17.49 6.63
CA ASP A 752 -12.34 -17.91 6.56
C ASP A 752 -12.63 -19.20 7.34
N ARG A 753 -11.61 -20.03 7.58
CA ARG A 753 -11.70 -21.34 8.25
C ARG A 753 -10.47 -21.64 9.09
N ASP A 754 -10.58 -22.69 9.90
CA ASP A 754 -9.46 -23.21 10.70
C ASP A 754 -8.48 -23.98 9.80
N LEU A 755 -7.19 -23.74 9.92
CA LEU A 755 -6.17 -24.43 9.12
C LEU A 755 -6.05 -25.92 9.48
N SER A 756 -6.49 -26.33 10.66
CA SER A 756 -6.59 -27.76 11.01
C SER A 756 -7.75 -28.47 10.28
N SER A 757 -8.64 -27.72 9.62
CA SER A 757 -9.83 -28.25 8.94
C SER A 757 -9.62 -28.43 7.44
N GLY A 758 -9.38 -29.68 7.02
CA GLY A 758 -9.26 -30.03 5.60
C GLY A 758 -7.89 -29.69 4.99
N ASP A 759 -7.87 -29.39 3.69
CA ASP A 759 -6.67 -28.94 2.99
C ASP A 759 -6.43 -27.45 3.29
N VAL A 760 -5.27 -27.12 3.84
CA VAL A 760 -4.92 -25.74 4.24
C VAL A 760 -4.96 -24.76 3.06
N ARG A 761 -4.74 -25.23 1.82
CA ARG A 761 -4.76 -24.38 0.63
C ARG A 761 -6.16 -23.91 0.23
N ASP A 762 -7.20 -24.55 0.77
CA ASP A 762 -8.58 -24.10 0.57
C ASP A 762 -8.94 -22.90 1.49
N ALA A 763 -8.10 -22.59 2.48
CA ALA A 763 -8.28 -21.44 3.35
C ALA A 763 -7.99 -20.14 2.60
N ILE A 764 -8.74 -19.10 2.97
CA ILE A 764 -8.67 -17.79 2.33
C ILE A 764 -8.31 -16.77 3.40
N VAL A 765 -7.26 -15.98 3.14
CA VAL A 765 -6.93 -14.81 3.96
C VAL A 765 -8.03 -13.77 3.79
N GLU A 766 -8.78 -13.53 4.86
CA GLU A 766 -9.86 -12.55 4.93
C GLU A 766 -9.34 -11.19 5.38
N MET A 767 -8.40 -11.17 6.33
CA MET A 767 -7.75 -9.95 6.80
C MET A 767 -6.33 -10.22 7.27
N THR A 768 -5.50 -9.18 7.16
CA THR A 768 -4.17 -9.13 7.77
C THR A 768 -4.10 -7.87 8.60
N VAL A 769 -3.58 -8.03 9.81
CA VAL A 769 -3.54 -6.98 10.82
C VAL A 769 -2.10 -6.82 11.30
N VAL A 770 -1.59 -5.60 11.28
CA VAL A 770 -0.28 -5.26 11.85
C VAL A 770 -0.47 -4.19 12.90
N ASN A 771 0.02 -4.42 14.11
CA ASN A 771 -0.16 -3.53 15.26
C ASN A 771 -1.63 -3.05 15.42
N GLY A 772 -2.58 -3.97 15.29
CA GLY A 772 -4.01 -3.69 15.43
C GLY A 772 -4.63 -2.85 14.30
N LYS A 773 -3.89 -2.53 13.24
CA LYS A 773 -4.39 -1.88 12.02
C LYS A 773 -4.66 -2.97 10.97
N VAL A 774 -5.85 -2.97 10.38
CA VAL A 774 -6.15 -3.83 9.21
C VAL A 774 -5.37 -3.26 8.04
N VAL A 775 -4.44 -4.03 7.49
CA VAL A 775 -3.55 -3.63 6.38
C VAL A 775 -3.98 -4.28 5.06
N TYR A 776 -4.61 -5.44 5.16
CA TYR A 776 -5.28 -6.11 4.05
C TYR A 776 -6.65 -6.60 4.52
N LYS A 777 -7.63 -6.50 3.63
CA LYS A 777 -8.96 -7.08 3.79
C LYS A 777 -9.41 -7.55 2.42
N LYS A 778 -9.83 -8.80 2.32
CA LYS A 778 -10.38 -9.33 1.08
C LYS A 778 -11.66 -8.58 0.71
N ASP A 779 -11.72 -8.07 -0.52
CA ASP A 779 -12.95 -7.48 -1.05
C ASP A 779 -14.02 -8.56 -1.21
N LEU A 780 -15.21 -8.31 -0.66
CA LEU A 780 -16.40 -9.11 -0.93
C LEU A 780 -16.85 -8.77 -2.35
N MET A 781 -16.48 -9.59 -3.35
CA MET A 781 -17.09 -9.52 -4.68
C MET A 781 -18.56 -9.93 -4.65
#